data_AF-A0A9D9L9N9-F1
#
_entry.id   AF-A0A9D9L9N9-F1
#
_cell.length_a   1.000
_cell.length_b   1.000
_cell.length_c   1.000
_cell.angle_alpha   90.00
_cell.angle_beta   90.00
_cell.angle_gamma   90.00
#
_symmetry.space_group_name_H-M   'P 1'
#
loop_
_entity.id
_entity.type
_entity.pdbx_description
1 polymer ?
#
loop_
_entity_poly.entity_id
_entity_poly.type
_entity_poly.pdbx_seq_one_letter_code
_entity_poly.pdbx_strand_id
1 'polypeptide(L)'
;MDNNIVFLHVFLTELRQVCTEEQLEDVIQKYSSKCENDEQLQKLIEDGAELCKDLISARSKLALMPDAQRIAMLTESERWELAETERLMLGNLFDYHFQPMVNTSDGSIYSYEALMRPKSELCPNPYHILKYADIMGRLNSIEFATFLNVLSMIDKNKEKFNGHRVFINSIPRTKLSNKQQRIVVELLMKHSETVVVELTEQAELEEDELDEIKERYHNMGVEIAIDDYGTGYSNVKNLLRYMPNFVKIDRSLLSNIQDNPKKRHFVREIIDFCHENEIIALAEGVETAEELREVILLGADLIQGFYTAPPSPEPVKEISHEIIQEMKRYRQEREDGKGQRIYSADSSERVQLDKLIKDDLQCLLVGTKGSGSVTVIGNPTIDTEVHIETVKGFKGTIVLDNVRLSNIKMRPCIDIADDSEVTLELCGENILKLGGIRVPESSKLTLAGDGDLRIDLKDVEYYGIGNDMKHRHGDLILKSKGQVQIRTHGRTGIGIGSGLGGKIVMSFGRYDFNMNGDIGIGVGAVYKDAEVSVDSCDISGEMLMATGSIFGSVNGSCKLDINMSSIIMAVSGREIVCLGTIAGDTAEIDLHDSNALLGMRGLRGSTIAAMEGNTKLKVERASLKITSGGQSVLALGGFSDDNEIVLNHVSADIKLDTSVENEKYTDPSNYTINSGKFHLELNGKELS
;
A
#
# COMPACT_ATOMS: atom_id res chain seq x y z
N MET A 1 -14.44 20.00 -34.19
CA MET A 1 -12.98 19.75 -34.20
C MET A 1 -12.66 18.27 -34.21
N ASP A 2 -13.32 17.43 -33.40
CA ASP A 2 -13.02 15.98 -33.30
C ASP A 2 -13.00 15.18 -34.62
N ASN A 3 -13.97 15.38 -35.53
CA ASN A 3 -14.01 14.61 -36.78
C ASN A 3 -12.86 14.96 -37.76
N ASN A 4 -12.42 16.21 -37.80
CA ASN A 4 -11.35 16.66 -38.70
C ASN A 4 -9.98 16.15 -38.21
N ILE A 5 -9.79 16.15 -36.89
CA ILE A 5 -8.59 15.66 -36.23
C ILE A 5 -8.45 14.14 -36.38
N VAL A 6 -9.54 13.39 -36.20
CA VAL A 6 -9.58 11.94 -36.47
C VAL A 6 -9.32 11.66 -37.95
N PHE A 7 -9.92 12.44 -38.84
CA PHE A 7 -9.71 12.32 -40.28
C PHE A 7 -8.24 12.50 -40.69
N LEU A 8 -7.60 13.57 -40.21
CA LEU A 8 -6.20 13.88 -40.48
C LEU A 8 -5.27 12.78 -39.94
N HIS A 9 -5.62 12.20 -38.79
CA HIS A 9 -4.85 11.11 -38.22
C HIS A 9 -4.83 9.86 -39.11
N VAL A 10 -5.98 9.45 -39.65
CA VAL A 10 -6.05 8.29 -40.56
C VAL A 10 -5.28 8.59 -41.85
N PHE A 11 -5.41 9.83 -42.36
CA PHE A 11 -4.65 10.29 -43.53
C PHE A 11 -3.14 10.18 -43.33
N LEU A 12 -2.60 10.74 -42.24
CA LEU A 12 -1.16 10.71 -41.94
C LEU A 12 -0.66 9.27 -41.67
N THR A 13 -1.51 8.41 -41.09
CA THR A 13 -1.19 7.00 -40.89
C THR A 13 -1.04 6.25 -42.22
N GLU A 14 -1.91 6.53 -43.20
CA GLU A 14 -1.79 5.94 -44.54
C GLU A 14 -0.61 6.55 -45.31
N LEU A 15 -0.38 7.86 -45.21
CA LEU A 15 0.79 8.54 -45.80
C LEU A 15 2.12 7.94 -45.32
N ARG A 16 2.20 7.50 -44.05
CA ARG A 16 3.40 6.85 -43.50
C ARG A 16 3.76 5.54 -44.22
N GLN A 17 2.81 4.90 -44.88
CA GLN A 17 3.02 3.65 -45.62
C GLN A 17 3.34 3.86 -47.11
N VAL A 18 3.26 5.10 -47.59
CA VAL A 18 3.49 5.45 -49.00
C VAL A 18 4.98 5.40 -49.32
N CYS A 19 5.33 4.65 -50.37
CA CYS A 19 6.71 4.49 -50.83
C CYS A 19 6.95 4.98 -52.27
N THR A 20 5.90 5.34 -53.00
CA THR A 20 5.93 5.73 -54.42
C THR A 20 5.00 6.90 -54.70
N GLU A 21 5.23 7.66 -55.76
CA GLU A 21 4.35 8.79 -56.15
C GLU A 21 2.93 8.30 -56.52
N GLU A 22 2.80 7.11 -57.10
CA GLU A 22 1.51 6.50 -57.47
C GLU A 22 0.65 6.20 -56.22
N GLN A 23 1.24 5.57 -55.19
CA GLN A 23 0.58 5.36 -53.90
C GLN A 23 0.19 6.66 -53.20
N LEU A 24 0.99 7.71 -53.40
CA LEU A 24 0.72 9.02 -52.84
C LEU A 24 -0.51 9.67 -53.48
N GLU A 25 -0.62 9.60 -54.81
CA GLU A 25 -1.77 10.13 -55.55
C GLU A 25 -3.08 9.44 -55.13
N ASP A 26 -3.07 8.12 -54.94
CA ASP A 26 -4.22 7.35 -54.45
C ASP A 26 -4.68 7.81 -53.06
N VAL A 27 -3.73 8.00 -52.13
CA VAL A 27 -4.03 8.49 -50.78
C VAL A 27 -4.53 9.94 -50.83
N ILE A 28 -3.95 10.81 -51.65
CA ILE A 28 -4.44 12.19 -51.78
C ILE A 28 -5.87 12.21 -52.31
N GLN A 29 -6.16 11.50 -53.40
CA GLN A 29 -7.49 11.49 -54.03
C GLN A 29 -8.58 10.96 -53.07
N LYS A 30 -8.25 9.94 -52.28
CA LYS A 30 -9.14 9.36 -51.26
C LYS A 30 -9.54 10.34 -50.16
N TYR A 31 -8.66 11.29 -49.80
CA TYR A 31 -8.90 12.19 -48.67
C TYR A 31 -9.32 13.60 -49.14
N SER A 32 -8.81 14.11 -50.26
CA SER A 32 -9.25 15.40 -50.83
C SER A 32 -10.75 15.43 -51.13
N SER A 33 -11.33 14.32 -51.60
CA SER A 33 -12.77 14.19 -51.86
C SER A 33 -13.66 14.24 -50.60
N LYS A 34 -13.08 14.05 -49.41
CA LYS A 34 -13.81 14.06 -48.13
C LYS A 34 -13.74 15.41 -47.41
N CYS A 35 -12.97 16.37 -47.93
CA CYS A 35 -12.70 17.66 -47.30
C CYS A 35 -13.03 18.86 -48.19
N GLU A 36 -13.87 18.69 -49.22
CA GLU A 36 -14.17 19.73 -50.22
C GLU A 36 -14.64 21.07 -49.63
N ASN A 37 -15.17 21.09 -48.40
CA ASN A 37 -15.71 22.29 -47.74
C ASN A 37 -14.88 22.79 -46.54
N ASP A 38 -13.67 22.26 -46.31
CA ASP A 38 -12.81 22.64 -45.17
C ASP A 38 -11.42 23.05 -45.65
N GLU A 39 -11.22 24.37 -45.84
CA GLU A 39 -9.97 24.95 -46.36
C GLU A 39 -8.76 24.65 -45.46
N GLN A 40 -8.94 24.57 -44.14
CA GLN A 40 -7.86 24.28 -43.21
C GLN A 40 -7.41 22.82 -43.35
N LEU A 41 -8.37 21.90 -43.48
CA LEU A 41 -8.09 20.49 -43.66
C LEU A 41 -7.50 20.17 -45.04
N GLN A 42 -7.96 20.85 -46.11
CA GLN A 42 -7.36 20.75 -47.44
C GLN A 42 -5.89 21.16 -47.42
N LYS A 43 -5.58 22.27 -46.76
CA LYS A 43 -4.20 22.76 -46.64
C LYS A 43 -3.30 21.78 -45.88
N LEU A 44 -3.80 21.13 -44.83
CA LEU A 44 -3.08 20.09 -44.11
C LEU A 44 -2.84 18.83 -44.98
N ILE A 45 -3.80 18.45 -45.83
CA ILE A 45 -3.65 17.36 -46.80
C ILE A 45 -2.57 17.70 -47.83
N GLU A 46 -2.59 18.90 -48.37
CA GLU A 46 -1.58 19.41 -49.31
C GLU A 46 -0.18 19.43 -48.68
N ASP A 47 -0.06 19.93 -47.45
CA ASP A 47 1.20 19.96 -46.72
C ASP A 47 1.78 18.55 -46.49
N GLY A 48 0.93 17.60 -46.07
CA GLY A 48 1.31 16.20 -45.87
C GLY A 48 1.71 15.51 -47.17
N ALA A 49 0.99 15.78 -48.25
CA ALA A 49 1.30 15.30 -49.59
C ALA A 49 2.65 15.82 -50.09
N GLU A 50 2.92 17.11 -49.93
CA GLU A 50 4.17 17.71 -50.36
C GLU A 50 5.37 17.17 -49.57
N LEU A 51 5.21 16.98 -48.25
CA LEU A 51 6.21 16.31 -47.41
C LEU A 51 6.51 14.88 -47.87
N CYS A 52 5.47 14.10 -48.24
CA CYS A 52 5.66 12.77 -48.80
C CYS A 52 6.36 12.82 -50.17
N LYS A 53 6.04 13.79 -51.05
CA LYS A 53 6.75 13.98 -52.32
C LYS A 53 8.22 14.33 -52.09
N ASP A 54 8.52 15.21 -51.13
CA ASP A 54 9.88 15.58 -50.76
C ASP A 54 10.65 14.35 -50.25
N LEU A 55 10.03 13.50 -49.44
CA LEU A 55 10.63 12.25 -48.95
C LEU A 55 10.87 11.24 -50.08
N ILE A 56 9.91 11.04 -50.99
CA ILE A 56 10.04 10.14 -52.16
C ILE A 56 11.15 10.65 -53.10
N SER A 57 11.19 11.96 -53.33
CA SER A 57 12.21 12.64 -54.14
C SER A 57 13.60 12.55 -53.48
N ALA A 58 13.69 12.73 -52.16
CA ALA A 58 14.93 12.57 -51.40
C ALA A 58 15.45 11.12 -51.45
N ARG A 59 14.56 10.11 -51.38
CA ARG A 59 14.94 8.69 -51.60
C ARG A 59 15.58 8.44 -52.96
N SER A 60 15.28 9.26 -53.97
CA SER A 60 15.84 9.15 -55.33
C SER A 60 17.12 9.97 -55.56
N LYS A 61 17.44 10.95 -54.70
CA LYS A 61 18.58 11.87 -54.83
C LYS A 61 19.52 11.77 -53.62
N LEU A 62 20.24 10.66 -53.56
CA LEU A 62 21.16 10.29 -52.47
C LEU A 62 22.51 11.05 -52.45
N ALA A 63 22.62 12.29 -52.97
CA ALA A 63 23.93 12.86 -53.33
C ALA A 63 24.24 14.30 -52.88
N LEU A 64 23.41 14.93 -52.04
CA LEU A 64 23.67 16.32 -51.62
C LEU A 64 23.62 16.45 -50.10
N MET A 65 24.73 16.05 -49.48
CA MET A 65 24.97 16.25 -48.05
C MET A 65 25.47 17.69 -47.79
N PRO A 66 24.92 18.42 -46.80
CA PRO A 66 25.29 19.82 -46.55
C PRO A 66 26.71 20.02 -45.97
N ASP A 67 27.29 19.00 -45.33
CA ASP A 67 28.59 19.11 -44.62
C ASP A 67 29.64 18.12 -45.15
N ALA A 68 30.00 18.27 -46.44
CA ALA A 68 31.01 17.43 -47.10
C ALA A 68 32.36 17.33 -46.34
N GLN A 69 32.71 18.34 -45.54
CA GLN A 69 33.94 18.35 -44.73
C GLN A 69 33.87 17.44 -43.49
N ARG A 70 32.74 17.38 -42.76
CA ARG A 70 32.59 16.47 -41.60
C ARG A 70 32.48 15.02 -42.05
N ILE A 71 31.76 14.77 -43.15
CA ILE A 71 31.59 13.42 -43.72
C ILE A 71 32.91 12.88 -44.28
N ALA A 72 33.77 13.75 -44.84
CA ALA A 72 35.10 13.35 -45.32
C ALA A 72 36.04 12.87 -44.20
N MET A 73 35.80 13.30 -42.96
CA MET A 73 36.60 12.92 -41.77
C MET A 73 36.13 11.63 -41.09
N LEU A 74 34.98 11.07 -41.49
CA LEU A 74 34.45 9.82 -40.92
C LEU A 74 35.29 8.62 -41.34
N THR A 75 35.52 7.72 -40.37
CA THR A 75 36.10 6.40 -40.62
C THR A 75 35.19 5.53 -41.48
N GLU A 76 35.72 4.43 -42.03
CA GLU A 76 34.91 3.50 -42.83
C GLU A 76 33.69 2.99 -42.04
N SER A 77 33.88 2.61 -40.76
CA SER A 77 32.79 2.17 -39.87
C SER A 77 31.71 3.24 -39.68
N GLU A 78 32.10 4.50 -39.46
CA GLU A 78 31.13 5.59 -39.25
C GLU A 78 30.36 5.93 -40.51
N ARG A 79 30.92 5.71 -41.71
CA ARG A 79 30.19 5.85 -42.98
C ARG A 79 29.10 4.79 -43.13
N TRP A 80 29.36 3.56 -42.67
CA TRP A 80 28.35 2.50 -42.64
C TRP A 80 27.21 2.83 -41.68
N GLU A 81 27.53 3.32 -40.47
CA GLU A 81 26.50 3.74 -39.50
C GLU A 81 25.69 4.95 -39.96
N LEU A 82 26.34 5.90 -40.66
CA LEU A 82 25.67 7.04 -41.28
C LEU A 82 24.70 6.58 -42.39
N ALA A 83 25.14 5.71 -43.29
CA ALA A 83 24.31 5.17 -44.37
C ALA A 83 23.13 4.34 -43.83
N GLU A 84 23.36 3.58 -42.76
CA GLU A 84 22.29 2.84 -42.07
C GLU A 84 21.29 3.79 -41.40
N THR A 85 21.76 4.86 -40.76
CA THR A 85 20.90 5.91 -40.18
C THR A 85 20.03 6.54 -41.28
N GLU A 86 20.61 6.88 -42.43
CA GLU A 86 19.87 7.41 -43.57
C GLU A 86 18.80 6.43 -44.06
N ARG A 87 19.13 5.14 -44.20
CA ARG A 87 18.18 4.08 -44.57
C ARG A 87 17.01 4.00 -43.59
N LEU A 88 17.29 4.04 -42.28
CA LEU A 88 16.28 3.98 -41.22
C LEU A 88 15.35 5.19 -41.27
N MET A 89 15.90 6.39 -41.47
CA MET A 89 15.15 7.64 -41.59
C MET A 89 14.26 7.65 -42.82
N LEU A 90 14.83 7.32 -43.99
CA LEU A 90 14.10 7.28 -45.24
C LEU A 90 12.96 6.28 -45.18
N GLY A 91 13.18 5.10 -44.59
CA GLY A 91 12.16 4.06 -44.43
C GLY A 91 11.21 4.24 -43.24
N ASN A 92 11.41 5.26 -42.40
CA ASN A 92 10.73 5.45 -41.11
C ASN A 92 10.70 4.15 -40.26
N LEU A 93 11.86 3.50 -40.17
CA LEU A 93 12.05 2.20 -39.52
C LEU A 93 12.37 2.36 -38.03
N PHE A 94 11.57 3.17 -37.36
CA PHE A 94 11.64 3.42 -35.93
C PHE A 94 10.43 2.77 -35.23
N ASP A 95 10.72 1.89 -34.28
CA ASP A 95 9.75 1.39 -33.31
C ASP A 95 9.92 2.10 -31.97
N TYR A 96 9.02 1.86 -31.02
CA TYR A 96 9.08 2.46 -29.69
C TYR A 96 8.77 1.42 -28.62
N HIS A 97 9.55 1.45 -27.54
CA HIS A 97 9.24 0.75 -26.31
C HIS A 97 8.70 1.75 -25.30
N PHE A 98 7.84 1.27 -24.41
CA PHE A 98 7.20 2.05 -23.36
C PHE A 98 7.75 1.63 -22.01
N GLN A 99 8.24 2.60 -21.24
CA GLN A 99 8.69 2.38 -19.86
C GLN A 99 7.76 3.07 -18.89
N PRO A 100 7.23 2.39 -17.86
CA PRO A 100 6.30 3.02 -16.92
C PRO A 100 7.04 3.97 -15.96
N MET A 101 6.40 5.09 -15.68
CA MET A 101 6.71 5.98 -14.58
C MET A 101 5.69 5.72 -13.47
N VAL A 102 6.17 5.47 -12.25
CA VAL A 102 5.38 4.93 -11.14
C VAL A 102 5.21 5.98 -10.06
N ASN A 103 3.99 6.14 -9.55
CA ASN A 103 3.67 7.03 -8.46
C ASN A 103 4.26 6.51 -7.14
N THR A 104 5.04 7.33 -6.43
CA THR A 104 5.65 6.92 -5.15
C THR A 104 4.65 6.75 -4.02
N SER A 105 3.44 7.31 -4.15
CA SER A 105 2.42 7.27 -3.11
C SER A 105 1.78 5.89 -2.91
N ASP A 106 1.48 5.20 -4.01
CA ASP A 106 0.71 3.96 -4.00
C ASP A 106 1.29 2.85 -4.87
N GLY A 107 2.35 3.15 -5.65
CA GLY A 107 2.99 2.22 -6.58
C GLY A 107 2.21 2.02 -7.89
N SER A 108 1.20 2.85 -8.16
CA SER A 108 0.43 2.81 -9.41
C SER A 108 1.23 3.39 -10.59
N ILE A 109 0.94 2.92 -11.81
CA ILE A 109 1.51 3.50 -13.01
C ILE A 109 0.86 4.87 -13.25
N TYR A 110 1.68 5.90 -13.40
CA TYR A 110 1.25 7.26 -13.64
C TYR A 110 1.21 7.58 -15.14
N SER A 111 2.27 7.22 -15.85
CA SER A 111 2.50 7.49 -17.27
C SER A 111 3.50 6.50 -17.86
N TYR A 112 3.76 6.61 -19.16
CA TYR A 112 4.82 5.88 -19.85
C TYR A 112 5.73 6.83 -20.62
N GLU A 113 7.02 6.52 -20.72
CA GLU A 113 7.91 7.18 -21.67
C GLU A 113 8.01 6.37 -22.97
N ALA A 114 7.88 7.03 -24.12
CA ALA A 114 8.10 6.42 -25.42
C ALA A 114 9.56 6.53 -25.86
N LEU A 115 10.27 5.40 -25.85
CA LEU A 115 11.69 5.31 -26.13
C LEU A 115 11.94 4.67 -27.49
N MET A 116 12.62 5.41 -28.38
CA MET A 116 12.92 4.96 -29.75
C MET A 116 13.72 3.66 -29.78
N ARG A 117 13.36 2.75 -30.68
CA ARG A 117 14.06 1.50 -31.00
C ARG A 117 14.24 1.41 -32.52
N PRO A 118 15.44 1.70 -33.04
CA PRO A 118 15.71 1.56 -34.47
C PRO A 118 15.62 0.09 -34.90
N LYS A 119 14.98 -0.20 -36.03
CA LYS A 119 14.93 -1.56 -36.61
C LYS A 119 16.23 -1.88 -37.35
N SER A 120 17.32 -1.96 -36.60
CA SER A 120 18.66 -2.24 -37.09
C SER A 120 19.49 -3.01 -36.06
N GLU A 121 20.19 -4.05 -36.53
CA GLU A 121 21.22 -4.72 -35.74
C GLU A 121 22.54 -3.94 -35.70
N LEU A 122 22.77 -3.04 -36.69
CA LEU A 122 24.00 -2.27 -36.85
C LEU A 122 23.98 -0.96 -36.05
N CYS A 123 22.81 -0.31 -35.95
CA CYS A 123 22.62 0.89 -35.15
C CYS A 123 21.47 0.72 -34.15
N PRO A 124 21.61 -0.19 -33.16
CA PRO A 124 20.53 -0.45 -32.20
C PRO A 124 20.35 0.69 -31.19
N ASN A 125 21.36 1.56 -31.04
CA ASN A 125 21.36 2.66 -30.06
C ASN A 125 20.80 3.96 -30.69
N PRO A 126 19.72 4.55 -30.14
CA PRO A 126 19.19 5.84 -30.57
C PRO A 126 20.21 6.98 -30.60
N TYR A 127 21.20 7.00 -29.71
CA TYR A 127 22.24 8.04 -29.72
C TYR A 127 23.06 8.03 -31.02
N HIS A 128 23.28 6.86 -31.63
CA HIS A 128 23.95 6.80 -32.93
C HIS A 128 23.07 7.43 -34.03
N ILE A 129 21.77 7.16 -34.00
CA ILE A 129 20.81 7.75 -34.94
C ILE A 129 20.80 9.27 -34.81
N LEU A 130 20.77 9.81 -33.60
CA LEU A 130 20.81 11.25 -33.35
C LEU A 130 22.14 11.87 -33.81
N LYS A 131 23.29 11.25 -33.49
CA LYS A 131 24.62 11.70 -33.92
C LYS A 131 24.70 11.83 -35.45
N TYR A 132 24.30 10.80 -36.19
CA TYR A 132 24.40 10.81 -37.65
C TYR A 132 23.32 11.66 -38.31
N ALA A 133 22.12 11.74 -37.74
CA ALA A 133 21.10 12.68 -38.18
C ALA A 133 21.56 14.14 -38.02
N ASP A 134 22.29 14.47 -36.95
CA ASP A 134 22.89 15.80 -36.77
C ASP A 134 23.97 16.08 -37.82
N ILE A 135 24.88 15.14 -38.06
CA ILE A 135 25.91 15.27 -39.12
C ILE A 135 25.27 15.49 -40.51
N MET A 136 24.11 14.90 -40.77
CA MET A 136 23.37 15.10 -42.02
C MET A 136 22.52 16.39 -42.05
N GLY A 137 22.38 17.10 -40.92
CA GLY A 137 21.47 18.24 -40.79
C GLY A 137 19.99 17.86 -40.84
N ARG A 138 19.64 16.66 -40.35
CA ARG A 138 18.32 16.02 -40.50
C ARG A 138 17.65 15.65 -39.16
N LEU A 139 18.09 16.25 -38.05
CA LEU A 139 17.41 16.09 -36.75
C LEU A 139 15.91 16.43 -36.82
N ASN A 140 15.52 17.40 -37.65
CA ASN A 140 14.11 17.77 -37.87
C ASN A 140 13.26 16.61 -38.42
N SER A 141 13.88 15.69 -39.17
CA SER A 141 13.22 14.54 -39.75
C SER A 141 13.01 13.44 -38.70
N ILE A 142 13.94 13.32 -37.75
CA ILE A 142 13.80 12.44 -36.58
C ILE A 142 12.70 12.97 -35.67
N GLU A 143 12.73 14.26 -35.34
CA GLU A 143 11.71 14.93 -34.51
C GLU A 143 10.30 14.72 -35.07
N PHE A 144 10.13 15.01 -36.36
CA PHE A 144 8.85 14.84 -37.04
C PHE A 144 8.39 13.37 -37.05
N ALA A 145 9.30 12.43 -37.31
CA ALA A 145 8.99 11.01 -37.27
C ALA A 145 8.57 10.58 -35.85
N THR A 146 9.27 11.02 -34.80
CA THR A 146 8.94 10.66 -33.41
C THR A 146 7.52 11.05 -33.03
N PHE A 147 7.11 12.30 -33.25
CA PHE A 147 5.73 12.70 -32.99
C PHE A 147 4.72 11.89 -33.80
N LEU A 148 4.93 11.75 -35.12
CA LEU A 148 4.01 10.97 -35.96
C LEU A 148 3.87 9.52 -35.49
N ASN A 149 4.99 8.90 -35.13
CA ASN A 149 5.06 7.49 -34.83
C ASN A 149 4.39 7.18 -33.49
N VAL A 150 4.76 7.92 -32.45
CA VAL A 150 4.24 7.71 -31.09
C VAL A 150 2.76 8.05 -31.01
N LEU A 151 2.34 9.19 -31.57
CA LEU A 151 0.92 9.59 -31.58
C LEU A 151 0.05 8.58 -32.36
N SER A 152 0.58 8.00 -33.46
CA SER A 152 -0.07 6.88 -34.16
C SER A 152 -0.16 5.60 -33.33
N MET A 153 0.86 5.29 -32.53
CA MET A 153 0.83 4.13 -31.64
C MET A 153 -0.18 4.30 -30.51
N ILE A 154 -0.29 5.49 -29.92
CA ILE A 154 -1.29 5.83 -28.90
C ILE A 154 -2.70 5.64 -29.46
N ASP A 155 -2.98 6.21 -30.63
CA ASP A 155 -4.30 6.11 -31.27
C ASP A 155 -4.71 4.68 -31.63
N LYS A 156 -3.76 3.85 -32.08
CA LYS A 156 -4.02 2.43 -32.42
C LYS A 156 -4.21 1.55 -31.19
N ASN A 157 -3.67 1.95 -30.04
CA ASN A 157 -3.60 1.11 -28.85
C ASN A 157 -4.18 1.79 -27.60
N LYS A 158 -5.21 2.62 -27.74
CA LYS A 158 -5.79 3.39 -26.61
C LYS A 158 -6.09 2.55 -25.38
N GLU A 159 -6.65 1.35 -25.56
CA GLU A 159 -6.96 0.45 -24.45
C GLU A 159 -5.72 -0.09 -23.72
N LYS A 160 -4.57 -0.17 -24.40
CA LYS A 160 -3.32 -0.63 -23.78
C LYS A 160 -2.73 0.40 -22.83
N PHE A 161 -2.93 1.69 -23.12
CA PHE A 161 -2.47 2.79 -22.28
C PHE A 161 -3.46 3.11 -21.14
N ASN A 162 -4.69 2.60 -21.18
CA ASN A 162 -5.69 2.74 -20.11
C ASN A 162 -5.89 4.19 -19.60
N GLY A 163 -5.76 5.18 -20.48
CA GLY A 163 -5.87 6.59 -20.13
C GLY A 163 -4.63 7.22 -19.46
N HIS A 164 -3.54 6.47 -19.28
CA HIS A 164 -2.27 7.02 -18.81
C HIS A 164 -1.60 7.88 -19.88
N ARG A 165 -0.92 8.94 -19.44
CA ARG A 165 -0.14 9.83 -20.31
C ARG A 165 1.08 9.14 -20.91
N VAL A 166 1.50 9.60 -22.09
CA VAL A 166 2.72 9.17 -22.77
C VAL A 166 3.65 10.34 -22.98
N PHE A 167 4.86 10.22 -22.46
CA PHE A 167 5.91 11.21 -22.59
C PHE A 167 6.67 10.99 -23.91
N ILE A 168 6.88 12.07 -24.66
CA ILE A 168 7.51 12.06 -25.99
C ILE A 168 8.73 12.98 -25.96
N ASN A 169 9.88 12.38 -26.24
CA ASN A 169 11.15 13.08 -26.40
C ASN A 169 11.11 14.08 -27.58
N SER A 170 11.55 15.32 -27.32
CA SER A 170 11.65 16.41 -28.29
C SER A 170 13.05 17.02 -28.29
N ILE A 171 13.51 17.44 -29.47
CA ILE A 171 14.82 18.04 -29.74
C ILE A 171 14.62 19.53 -30.06
N PRO A 172 14.58 20.43 -29.07
CA PRO A 172 14.06 21.80 -29.26
C PRO A 172 14.89 22.65 -30.24
N ARG A 173 16.19 22.36 -30.37
CA ARG A 173 17.10 23.05 -31.31
C ARG A 173 16.72 22.87 -32.78
N THR A 174 15.92 21.86 -33.11
CA THR A 174 15.57 21.60 -34.50
C THR A 174 14.31 22.34 -34.91
N LYS A 175 14.42 23.21 -35.91
CA LYS A 175 13.26 23.90 -36.47
C LYS A 175 12.57 22.99 -37.47
N LEU A 176 11.38 22.50 -37.10
CA LEU A 176 10.47 21.87 -38.05
C LEU A 176 10.13 22.87 -39.16
N SER A 177 9.98 22.38 -40.40
CA SER A 177 9.43 23.23 -41.46
C SER A 177 8.01 23.67 -41.10
N ASN A 178 7.56 24.82 -41.63
CA ASN A 178 6.21 25.33 -41.38
C ASN A 178 5.11 24.29 -41.64
N LYS A 179 5.33 23.37 -42.59
CA LYS A 179 4.41 22.26 -42.91
C LYS A 179 4.40 21.19 -41.83
N GLN A 180 5.59 20.71 -41.45
CA GLN A 180 5.75 19.73 -40.36
C GLN A 180 5.20 20.26 -39.04
N GLN A 181 5.47 21.53 -38.74
CA GLN A 181 5.01 22.16 -37.52
C GLN A 181 3.48 22.24 -37.46
N ARG A 182 2.80 22.60 -38.56
CA ARG A 182 1.33 22.58 -38.62
C ARG A 182 0.75 21.20 -38.33
N ILE A 183 1.35 20.16 -38.91
CA ILE A 183 0.92 18.76 -38.69
C ILE A 183 1.12 18.34 -37.24
N VAL A 184 2.30 18.61 -36.66
CA VAL A 184 2.61 18.23 -35.27
C VAL A 184 1.72 18.97 -34.28
N VAL A 185 1.48 20.26 -34.49
CA VAL A 185 0.57 21.07 -33.64
C VAL A 185 -0.84 20.48 -33.65
N GLU A 186 -1.40 20.15 -34.81
CA GLU A 186 -2.74 19.56 -34.91
C GLU A 186 -2.82 18.19 -34.21
N LEU A 187 -1.78 17.37 -34.34
CA LEU A 187 -1.72 16.06 -33.69
C LEU A 187 -1.54 16.18 -32.17
N LEU A 188 -0.77 17.14 -31.69
CA LEU A 188 -0.58 17.36 -30.25
C LEU A 188 -1.84 17.93 -29.60
N MET A 189 -2.56 18.86 -30.25
CA MET A 189 -3.83 19.38 -29.74
C MET A 189 -4.87 18.26 -29.55
N LYS A 190 -4.86 17.23 -30.40
CA LYS A 190 -5.72 16.04 -30.23
C LYS A 190 -5.45 15.27 -28.93
N HIS A 191 -4.19 15.25 -28.53
CA HIS A 191 -3.65 14.37 -27.50
C HIS A 191 -3.19 15.14 -26.28
N SER A 192 -3.61 16.41 -26.12
CA SER A 192 -3.11 17.34 -25.10
C SER A 192 -3.26 16.82 -23.67
N GLU A 193 -4.34 16.08 -23.38
CA GLU A 193 -4.57 15.46 -22.06
C GLU A 193 -3.79 14.15 -21.86
N THR A 194 -3.25 13.57 -22.92
CA THR A 194 -2.64 12.22 -22.93
C THR A 194 -1.15 12.24 -23.26
N VAL A 195 -0.56 13.39 -23.54
CA VAL A 195 0.82 13.52 -23.98
C VAL A 195 1.54 14.60 -23.19
N VAL A 196 2.76 14.30 -22.80
CA VAL A 196 3.71 15.25 -22.23
C VAL A 196 4.92 15.33 -23.15
N VAL A 197 5.42 16.52 -23.44
CA VAL A 197 6.60 16.69 -24.29
C VAL A 197 7.83 16.87 -23.40
N GLU A 198 8.82 15.98 -23.56
CA GLU A 198 10.09 16.05 -22.84
C GLU A 198 11.10 16.85 -23.65
N LEU A 199 11.57 17.97 -23.09
CA LEU A 199 12.61 18.80 -23.70
C LEU A 199 13.95 18.45 -23.07
N THR A 200 14.91 18.02 -23.90
CA THR A 200 16.29 17.79 -23.45
C THR A 200 16.96 19.11 -23.06
N GLU A 201 17.61 19.18 -21.90
CA GLU A 201 18.25 20.42 -21.40
C GLU A 201 19.40 20.92 -22.29
N GLN A 202 20.04 20.06 -23.08
CA GLN A 202 21.22 20.39 -23.91
C GLN A 202 20.93 21.38 -25.06
N ALA A 203 19.70 21.87 -25.20
CA ALA A 203 19.36 22.97 -26.08
C ALA A 203 19.67 24.32 -25.40
N GLU A 204 20.83 24.94 -25.68
CA GLU A 204 20.99 26.37 -25.39
C GLU A 204 20.02 27.13 -26.32
N LEU A 205 18.86 27.47 -25.76
CA LEU A 205 17.83 28.28 -26.40
C LEU A 205 17.96 29.72 -25.91
N GLU A 206 17.89 30.65 -26.85
CA GLU A 206 17.75 32.08 -26.55
C GLU A 206 16.42 32.36 -25.85
N GLU A 207 16.28 33.50 -25.16
CA GLU A 207 15.07 33.85 -24.39
C GLU A 207 13.80 33.84 -25.25
N ASP A 208 13.84 34.46 -26.42
CA ASP A 208 12.69 34.54 -27.31
C ASP A 208 12.25 33.16 -27.84
N GLU A 209 13.20 32.29 -28.20
CA GLU A 209 12.89 30.94 -28.72
C GLU A 209 12.25 30.06 -27.65
N LEU A 210 12.66 30.22 -26.39
CA LEU A 210 12.09 29.49 -25.29
C LEU A 210 10.65 29.92 -24.99
N ASP A 211 10.39 31.23 -24.97
CA ASP A 211 9.04 31.73 -24.69
C ASP A 211 8.06 31.37 -25.81
N GLU A 212 8.50 31.38 -27.07
CA GLU A 212 7.70 30.86 -28.20
C GLU A 212 7.34 29.37 -28.03
N ILE A 213 8.29 28.55 -27.57
CA ILE A 213 8.05 27.11 -27.35
C ILE A 213 7.02 26.90 -26.22
N LYS A 214 7.16 27.63 -25.11
CA LYS A 214 6.21 27.54 -23.98
C LYS A 214 4.83 28.01 -24.37
N GLU A 215 4.73 29.19 -24.98
CA GLU A 215 3.44 29.76 -25.37
C GLU A 215 2.72 28.80 -26.33
N ARG A 216 3.47 28.18 -27.25
CA ARG A 216 2.92 27.18 -28.16
C ARG A 216 2.34 25.97 -27.43
N TYR A 217 3.10 25.30 -26.55
CA TYR A 217 2.60 24.13 -25.83
C TYR A 217 1.48 24.48 -24.84
N HIS A 218 1.60 25.62 -24.16
CA HIS A 218 0.56 26.15 -23.28
C HIS A 218 -0.76 26.39 -24.03
N ASN A 219 -0.71 27.03 -25.20
CA ASN A 219 -1.90 27.27 -26.03
C ASN A 219 -2.54 25.97 -26.55
N MET A 220 -1.78 24.88 -26.65
CA MET A 220 -2.29 23.55 -27.00
C MET A 220 -2.81 22.77 -25.78
N GLY A 221 -2.58 23.25 -24.56
CA GLY A 221 -2.87 22.52 -23.32
C GLY A 221 -1.96 21.30 -23.11
N VAL A 222 -0.79 21.29 -23.74
CA VAL A 222 0.19 20.19 -23.65
C VAL A 222 1.19 20.50 -22.56
N GLU A 223 1.37 19.56 -21.63
CA GLU A 223 2.35 19.70 -20.56
C GLU A 223 3.78 19.44 -21.05
N ILE A 224 4.75 20.02 -20.34
CA ILE A 224 6.17 19.93 -20.67
C ILE A 224 6.94 19.31 -19.50
N ALA A 225 7.91 18.45 -19.83
CA ALA A 225 8.93 17.96 -18.91
C ALA A 225 10.32 18.45 -19.32
N ILE A 226 11.22 18.62 -18.35
CA ILE A 226 12.65 18.79 -18.60
C ILE A 226 13.36 17.47 -18.29
N ASP A 227 14.13 17.00 -19.26
CA ASP A 227 14.90 15.75 -19.20
C ASP A 227 16.37 15.97 -18.81
N ASP A 228 17.02 14.95 -18.27
CA ASP A 228 18.45 14.92 -17.88
C ASP A 228 18.87 16.02 -16.86
N TYR A 229 17.96 16.49 -16.00
CA TYR A 229 18.26 17.59 -15.07
C TYR A 229 19.28 17.16 -14.01
N GLY A 230 20.41 17.86 -13.98
CA GLY A 230 21.51 17.58 -13.06
C GLY A 230 22.85 17.22 -13.71
N THR A 231 22.92 17.17 -15.04
CA THR A 231 24.14 16.85 -15.80
C THR A 231 24.85 18.11 -16.31
N GLY A 232 26.14 18.31 -15.96
CA GLY A 232 26.96 19.37 -16.56
C GLY A 232 26.44 20.80 -16.30
N TYR A 233 26.20 21.57 -17.37
CA TYR A 233 25.79 22.99 -17.36
C TYR A 233 24.38 23.24 -16.78
N SER A 234 23.70 22.23 -16.22
CA SER A 234 22.40 22.38 -15.57
C SER A 234 22.42 23.48 -14.52
N ASN A 235 21.68 24.57 -14.80
CA ASN A 235 21.64 25.73 -13.93
C ASN A 235 20.20 25.92 -13.48
N VAL A 236 19.98 26.17 -12.18
CA VAL A 236 18.69 26.59 -11.61
C VAL A 236 18.08 27.74 -12.42
N LYS A 237 18.92 28.59 -13.04
CA LYS A 237 18.50 29.61 -14.00
C LYS A 237 17.64 29.06 -15.15
N ASN A 238 17.99 27.91 -15.72
CA ASN A 238 17.21 27.26 -16.76
C ASN A 238 15.88 26.79 -16.19
N LEU A 239 15.86 26.08 -15.08
CA LEU A 239 14.62 25.58 -14.48
C LEU A 239 13.64 26.72 -14.14
N LEU A 240 14.14 27.83 -13.59
CA LEU A 240 13.38 29.06 -13.36
C LEU A 240 12.85 29.71 -14.65
N ARG A 241 13.58 29.57 -15.76
CA ARG A 241 13.11 30.01 -17.08
C ARG A 241 12.04 29.06 -17.59
N TYR A 242 12.25 27.75 -17.56
CA TYR A 242 11.36 26.74 -18.16
C TYR A 242 10.02 26.62 -17.43
N MET A 243 10.03 26.63 -16.08
CA MET A 243 8.88 26.31 -15.22
C MET A 243 8.03 25.16 -15.79
N PRO A 244 8.63 23.97 -16.00
CA PRO A 244 7.94 22.83 -16.60
C PRO A 244 6.92 22.22 -15.62
N ASN A 245 6.06 21.35 -16.13
CA ASN A 245 5.16 20.55 -15.30
C ASN A 245 5.92 19.41 -14.60
N PHE A 246 7.00 18.91 -15.22
CA PHE A 246 7.81 17.81 -14.71
C PHE A 246 9.31 18.09 -14.81
N VAL A 247 10.08 17.59 -13.84
CA VAL A 247 11.54 17.55 -13.89
C VAL A 247 12.01 16.13 -13.70
N LYS A 248 12.78 15.61 -14.68
CA LYS A 248 13.42 14.30 -14.60
C LYS A 248 14.83 14.48 -14.03
N ILE A 249 15.03 13.98 -12.82
CA ILE A 249 16.31 14.04 -12.10
C ILE A 249 17.20 12.93 -12.66
N ASP A 250 18.29 13.33 -13.28
CA ASP A 250 19.15 12.42 -14.04
C ASP A 250 19.79 11.31 -13.18
N ARG A 251 19.97 10.15 -13.81
CA ARG A 251 20.61 8.96 -13.23
C ARG A 251 21.97 9.26 -12.59
N SER A 252 22.78 10.15 -13.15
CA SER A 252 24.11 10.46 -12.59
C SER A 252 24.04 11.05 -11.18
N LEU A 253 22.94 11.73 -10.85
CA LEU A 253 22.68 12.25 -9.49
C LEU A 253 22.13 11.17 -8.55
N LEU A 254 21.43 10.17 -9.08
CA LEU A 254 20.78 9.10 -8.29
C LEU A 254 21.69 7.90 -8.06
N SER A 255 22.62 7.63 -8.98
CA SER A 255 23.52 6.49 -8.86
C SER A 255 24.36 6.55 -7.59
N ASN A 256 24.27 5.51 -6.77
CA ASN A 256 24.92 5.42 -5.45
C ASN A 256 24.59 6.58 -4.49
N ILE A 257 23.37 7.13 -4.56
CA ILE A 257 22.95 8.28 -3.75
C ILE A 257 22.96 7.98 -2.25
N GLN A 258 22.66 6.75 -1.84
CA GLN A 258 22.65 6.31 -0.43
C GLN A 258 23.98 6.57 0.29
N ASP A 259 25.10 6.41 -0.43
CA ASP A 259 26.45 6.54 0.12
C ASP A 259 27.01 7.96 0.01
N ASN A 260 26.27 8.88 -0.61
CA ASN A 260 26.76 10.22 -0.91
C ASN A 260 25.86 11.31 -0.31
N PRO A 261 26.20 11.83 0.89
CA PRO A 261 25.46 12.92 1.53
C PRO A 261 25.29 14.18 0.67
N LYS A 262 26.27 14.48 -0.19
CA LYS A 262 26.20 15.66 -1.08
C LYS A 262 25.18 15.45 -2.19
N LYS A 263 25.14 14.27 -2.80
CA LYS A 263 24.09 13.92 -3.78
C LYS A 263 22.71 13.96 -3.14
N ARG A 264 22.54 13.38 -1.94
CA ARG A 264 21.27 13.42 -1.18
C ARG A 264 20.80 14.85 -0.92
N HIS A 265 21.70 15.71 -0.45
CA HIS A 265 21.36 17.11 -0.22
C HIS A 265 20.97 17.81 -1.53
N PHE A 266 21.77 17.67 -2.58
CA PHE A 266 21.49 18.32 -3.86
C PHE A 266 20.16 17.86 -4.48
N VAL A 267 19.91 16.54 -4.52
CA VAL A 267 18.64 15.98 -5.02
C VAL A 267 17.45 16.43 -4.17
N ARG A 268 17.61 16.56 -2.84
CA ARG A 268 16.56 17.14 -1.98
C ARG A 268 16.23 18.56 -2.36
N GLU A 269 17.23 19.43 -2.54
CA GLU A 269 17.00 20.83 -2.94
C GLU A 269 16.27 20.92 -4.28
N ILE A 270 16.55 20.00 -5.21
CA ILE A 270 15.82 19.92 -6.49
C ILE A 270 14.35 19.56 -6.25
N ILE A 271 14.08 18.55 -5.43
CA ILE A 271 12.71 18.10 -5.11
C ILE A 271 11.95 19.20 -4.38
N ASP A 272 12.55 19.82 -3.37
CA ASP A 272 11.93 20.89 -2.58
C ASP A 272 11.62 22.10 -3.49
N PHE A 273 12.54 22.49 -4.37
CA PHE A 273 12.28 23.51 -5.39
C PHE A 273 11.11 23.13 -6.30
N CYS A 274 11.03 21.88 -6.74
CA CYS A 274 9.92 21.42 -7.58
C CYS A 274 8.59 21.58 -6.83
N HIS A 275 8.51 21.10 -5.58
CA HIS A 275 7.31 21.17 -4.76
C HIS A 275 6.86 22.60 -4.47
N GLU A 276 7.80 23.51 -4.18
CA GLU A 276 7.52 24.94 -3.95
C GLU A 276 6.94 25.64 -5.19
N ASN A 277 7.17 25.11 -6.39
CA ASN A 277 6.72 25.67 -7.66
C ASN A 277 5.67 24.81 -8.38
N GLU A 278 5.04 23.85 -7.68
CA GLU A 278 4.01 22.95 -8.22
C GLU A 278 4.50 22.09 -9.42
N ILE A 279 5.79 21.79 -9.43
CA ILE A 279 6.44 20.93 -10.43
C ILE A 279 6.56 19.51 -9.87
N ILE A 280 6.31 18.50 -10.70
CA ILE A 280 6.42 17.08 -10.33
C ILE A 280 7.86 16.60 -10.53
N ALA A 281 8.48 16.08 -9.48
CA ALA A 281 9.84 15.53 -9.53
C ALA A 281 9.83 14.03 -9.84
N LEU A 282 10.39 13.66 -10.99
CA LEU A 282 10.62 12.27 -11.43
C LEU A 282 12.06 11.86 -11.15
N ALA A 283 12.27 10.79 -10.40
CA ALA A 283 13.57 10.14 -10.22
C ALA A 283 13.82 9.14 -11.36
N GLU A 284 14.79 9.42 -12.24
CA GLU A 284 15.10 8.61 -13.42
C GLU A 284 16.26 7.62 -13.24
N GLY A 285 16.13 6.45 -13.88
CA GLY A 285 17.15 5.43 -13.92
C GLY A 285 17.35 4.71 -12.59
N VAL A 286 16.31 4.58 -11.76
CA VAL A 286 16.44 3.82 -10.50
C VAL A 286 16.67 2.33 -10.80
N GLU A 287 17.80 1.78 -10.36
CA GLU A 287 18.23 0.41 -10.69
C GLU A 287 18.36 -0.50 -9.48
N THR A 288 18.41 0.05 -8.26
CA THR A 288 18.63 -0.71 -7.01
C THR A 288 17.60 -0.36 -5.94
N ALA A 289 17.42 -1.27 -4.98
CA ALA A 289 16.50 -1.10 -3.85
C ALA A 289 16.92 0.07 -2.96
N GLU A 290 18.22 0.26 -2.79
CA GLU A 290 18.82 1.33 -2.00
C GLU A 290 18.55 2.70 -2.62
N GLU A 291 18.70 2.82 -3.94
CA GLU A 291 18.38 4.04 -4.68
C GLU A 291 16.87 4.33 -4.63
N LEU A 292 16.03 3.31 -4.85
CA LEU A 292 14.57 3.41 -4.74
C LEU A 292 14.16 3.97 -3.37
N ARG A 293 14.69 3.37 -2.30
CA ARG A 293 14.44 3.81 -0.93
C ARG A 293 14.85 5.26 -0.73
N GLU A 294 16.08 5.62 -1.10
CA GLU A 294 16.58 6.97 -0.85
C GLU A 294 15.79 8.04 -1.60
N VAL A 295 15.45 7.83 -2.88
CA VAL A 295 14.68 8.83 -3.65
C VAL A 295 13.25 8.99 -3.14
N ILE A 296 12.58 7.91 -2.72
CA ILE A 296 11.26 7.98 -2.08
C ILE A 296 11.35 8.76 -0.79
N LEU A 297 12.34 8.45 0.03
CA LEU A 297 12.54 9.14 1.28
C LEU A 297 12.83 10.64 1.02
N LEU A 298 13.70 10.97 0.04
CA LEU A 298 14.06 12.37 -0.26
C LEU A 298 12.85 13.15 -0.77
N GLY A 299 11.96 12.46 -1.45
CA GLY A 299 10.61 12.89 -1.63
C GLY A 299 10.11 12.96 -3.06
N ALA A 300 10.75 12.23 -3.97
CA ALA A 300 10.35 12.17 -5.37
C ALA A 300 8.87 11.78 -5.51
N ASP A 301 8.19 12.38 -6.48
CA ASP A 301 6.77 12.14 -6.74
C ASP A 301 6.57 10.91 -7.62
N LEU A 302 7.46 10.76 -8.62
CA LEU A 302 7.44 9.69 -9.59
C LEU A 302 8.79 8.98 -9.64
N ILE A 303 8.79 7.71 -10.08
CA ILE A 303 10.00 6.90 -10.28
C ILE A 303 9.96 6.18 -11.62
N GLN A 304 11.09 6.20 -12.32
CA GLN A 304 11.33 5.43 -13.53
C GLN A 304 12.70 4.74 -13.44
N GLY A 305 12.77 3.48 -13.85
CA GLY A 305 14.03 2.77 -13.90
C GLY A 305 13.87 1.26 -14.05
N PHE A 306 14.98 0.55 -14.20
CA PHE A 306 14.94 -0.91 -14.36
C PHE A 306 14.49 -1.63 -13.09
N TYR A 307 14.63 -1.02 -11.92
CA TYR A 307 14.14 -1.59 -10.67
C TYR A 307 12.61 -1.73 -10.67
N THR A 308 11.88 -0.74 -11.22
CA THR A 308 10.41 -0.80 -11.31
C THR A 308 9.97 -1.65 -12.50
N ALA A 309 10.37 -1.28 -13.72
CA ALA A 309 10.21 -2.09 -14.92
C ALA A 309 11.07 -1.58 -16.09
N PRO A 310 11.65 -2.47 -16.91
CA PRO A 310 12.38 -2.07 -18.11
C PRO A 310 11.46 -1.63 -19.26
N PRO A 311 11.96 -0.86 -20.23
CA PRO A 311 11.21 -0.51 -21.44
C PRO A 311 10.79 -1.75 -22.24
N SER A 312 9.53 -1.82 -22.65
CA SER A 312 8.99 -2.97 -23.38
C SER A 312 8.13 -2.56 -24.58
N PRO A 313 8.00 -3.39 -25.63
CA PRO A 313 7.18 -3.06 -26.81
C PRO A 313 5.69 -2.83 -26.47
N GLU A 314 5.21 -3.49 -25.42
CA GLU A 314 3.83 -3.44 -24.95
C GLU A 314 3.80 -2.77 -23.57
N PRO A 315 2.99 -1.72 -23.34
CA PRO A 315 2.92 -1.05 -22.04
C PRO A 315 2.63 -2.04 -20.91
N VAL A 316 3.49 -2.08 -19.90
CA VAL A 316 3.31 -2.89 -18.69
C VAL A 316 2.07 -2.38 -17.95
N LYS A 317 1.14 -3.28 -17.58
CA LYS A 317 -0.14 -2.86 -16.97
C LYS A 317 -0.08 -2.69 -15.46
N GLU A 318 0.83 -3.40 -14.79
CA GLU A 318 0.95 -3.42 -13.34
C GLU A 318 2.42 -3.59 -12.94
N ILE A 319 2.81 -2.95 -11.84
CA ILE A 319 4.11 -3.15 -11.20
C ILE A 319 4.01 -4.35 -10.25
N SER A 320 5.12 -5.08 -10.05
CA SER A 320 5.12 -6.25 -9.16
C SER A 320 4.66 -5.88 -7.75
N HIS A 321 3.95 -6.81 -7.10
CA HIS A 321 3.40 -6.60 -5.77
C HIS A 321 4.50 -6.34 -4.73
N GLU A 322 5.64 -7.03 -4.86
CA GLU A 322 6.79 -6.88 -3.97
C GLU A 322 7.35 -5.46 -4.01
N ILE A 323 7.56 -4.90 -5.20
CA ILE A 323 8.05 -3.52 -5.36
C ILE A 323 7.05 -2.52 -4.79
N ILE A 324 5.74 -2.71 -5.03
CA ILE A 324 4.69 -1.85 -4.47
C ILE A 324 4.73 -1.85 -2.94
N GLN A 325 4.92 -3.01 -2.29
CA GLN A 325 5.04 -3.09 -0.84
C GLN A 325 6.32 -2.41 -0.32
N GLU A 326 7.45 -2.55 -1.04
CA GLU A 326 8.68 -1.83 -0.71
C GLU A 326 8.49 -0.31 -0.76
N MET A 327 7.88 0.19 -1.83
CA MET A 327 7.60 1.62 -2.01
C MET A 327 6.69 2.16 -0.89
N LYS A 328 5.62 1.43 -0.55
CA LYS A 328 4.73 1.79 0.57
C LYS A 328 5.46 1.83 1.91
N ARG A 329 6.32 0.84 2.18
CA ARG A 329 7.15 0.81 3.39
C ARG A 329 8.10 2.02 3.45
N TYR A 330 8.78 2.36 2.36
CA TYR A 330 9.70 3.51 2.33
C TYR A 330 8.96 4.85 2.43
N ARG A 331 7.76 4.96 1.85
CA ARG A 331 6.92 6.13 2.02
C ARG A 331 6.46 6.29 3.47
N GLN A 332 6.02 5.20 4.11
CA GLN A 332 5.71 5.20 5.53
C GLN A 332 6.92 5.68 6.34
N GLU A 333 8.12 5.18 6.03
CA GLU A 333 9.36 5.63 6.67
C GLU A 333 9.65 7.13 6.46
N ARG A 334 9.29 7.71 5.30
CA ARG A 334 9.37 9.17 5.06
C ARG A 334 8.36 9.94 5.91
N GLU A 335 7.09 9.52 5.89
CA GLU A 335 5.99 10.15 6.65
C GLU A 335 6.20 10.06 8.16
N ASP A 336 6.96 9.05 8.59
CA ASP A 336 7.41 8.86 9.96
C ASP A 336 8.60 9.79 10.32
N GLY A 337 9.23 10.49 9.37
CA GLY A 337 10.17 11.60 9.64
C GLY A 337 11.67 11.33 9.43
N LYS A 338 12.04 10.37 8.57
CA LYS A 338 13.34 10.15 7.90
C LYS A 338 14.66 10.22 8.70
N GLY A 339 15.37 9.08 8.63
CA GLY A 339 16.66 8.78 9.24
C GLY A 339 16.41 7.60 10.16
N GLN A 340 17.08 6.46 9.96
CA GLN A 340 16.92 5.32 10.86
C GLN A 340 17.32 5.75 12.28
N ARG A 341 16.30 6.12 13.04
CA ARG A 341 16.28 6.17 14.48
C ARG A 341 16.10 4.73 15.02
N ILE A 342 16.74 3.78 14.34
CA ILE A 342 16.59 2.35 14.59
C ILE A 342 17.83 1.87 15.34
N TYR A 343 17.64 1.42 16.57
CA TYR A 343 18.63 0.62 17.25
C TYR A 343 18.42 -0.83 16.88
N SER A 344 19.44 -1.49 16.31
CA SER A 344 19.40 -2.94 16.10
C SER A 344 19.98 -3.64 17.32
N ALA A 345 19.19 -4.47 17.98
CA ALA A 345 19.62 -5.25 19.13
C ALA A 345 19.82 -6.72 18.76
N ASP A 346 21.01 -7.22 19.08
CA ASP A 346 21.38 -8.61 18.88
C ASP A 346 21.24 -9.44 20.16
N SER A 347 21.42 -10.75 20.03
CA SER A 347 21.30 -11.69 21.15
C SER A 347 22.16 -11.27 22.35
N SER A 348 21.57 -11.38 23.54
CA SER A 348 22.13 -11.12 24.86
C SER A 348 22.38 -9.64 25.17
N GLU A 349 21.89 -8.71 24.35
CA GLU A 349 21.96 -7.29 24.63
C GLU A 349 20.95 -6.83 25.69
N ARG A 350 21.36 -5.82 26.46
CA ARG A 350 20.50 -5.07 27.40
C ARG A 350 20.36 -3.64 26.89
N VAL A 351 19.19 -3.32 26.37
CA VAL A 351 18.87 -2.03 25.75
C VAL A 351 18.13 -1.15 26.75
N GLN A 352 18.68 0.03 27.02
CA GLN A 352 18.06 1.03 27.90
C GLN A 352 17.25 2.03 27.06
N LEU A 353 15.94 2.11 27.25
CA LEU A 353 15.08 3.03 26.48
C LEU A 353 15.48 4.50 26.67
N ASP A 354 15.89 4.88 27.88
CA ASP A 354 16.40 6.23 28.17
C ASP A 354 17.63 6.59 27.32
N LYS A 355 18.44 5.59 26.93
CA LYS A 355 19.57 5.79 26.03
C LYS A 355 19.10 5.97 24.59
N LEU A 356 18.15 5.15 24.15
CA LEU A 356 17.57 5.28 22.81
C LEU A 356 16.97 6.67 22.60
N ILE A 357 16.18 7.17 23.57
CA ILE A 357 15.58 8.51 23.50
C ILE A 357 16.66 9.60 23.46
N LYS A 358 17.72 9.50 24.27
CA LYS A 358 18.83 10.46 24.26
C LYS A 358 19.57 10.49 22.92
N ASP A 359 19.70 9.32 22.30
CA ASP A 359 20.32 9.14 20.99
C ASP A 359 19.32 9.39 19.84
N ASP A 360 18.14 9.94 20.17
CA ASP A 360 17.07 10.31 19.24
C ASP A 360 16.50 9.09 18.47
N LEU A 361 16.66 7.87 18.99
CA LEU A 361 16.20 6.60 18.42
C LEU A 361 14.74 6.31 18.82
N GLN A 362 13.92 5.90 17.87
CA GLN A 362 12.46 5.71 17.96
C GLN A 362 12.02 4.30 17.58
N CYS A 363 12.92 3.45 17.11
CA CYS A 363 12.64 2.06 16.81
C CYS A 363 13.75 1.16 17.35
N LEU A 364 13.36 0.03 17.92
CA LEU A 364 14.22 -1.04 18.36
C LEU A 364 13.94 -2.25 17.48
N LEU A 365 14.85 -2.55 16.55
CA LEU A 365 14.77 -3.72 15.70
C LEU A 365 15.50 -4.89 16.37
N VAL A 366 14.78 -5.98 16.63
CA VAL A 366 15.28 -7.15 17.35
C VAL A 366 15.53 -8.30 16.38
N GLY A 367 16.69 -8.96 16.52
CA GLY A 367 16.97 -10.22 15.84
C GLY A 367 17.81 -10.10 14.56
N THR A 368 18.47 -8.97 14.33
CA THR A 368 19.30 -8.72 13.13
C THR A 368 20.39 -9.76 12.89
N LYS A 369 20.93 -10.37 13.95
CA LYS A 369 21.91 -11.47 13.87
C LYS A 369 21.33 -12.86 14.16
N GLY A 370 20.01 -13.02 14.03
CA GLY A 370 19.30 -14.29 14.21
C GLY A 370 18.67 -14.46 15.60
N SER A 371 18.52 -15.72 16.01
CA SER A 371 17.87 -16.10 17.27
C SER A 371 18.63 -15.65 18.52
N GLY A 372 17.90 -15.32 19.59
CA GLY A 372 18.53 -14.84 20.81
C GLY A 372 17.58 -14.29 21.86
N SER A 373 18.14 -13.73 22.93
CA SER A 373 17.38 -13.03 23.98
C SER A 373 17.80 -11.57 24.07
N VAL A 374 16.87 -10.62 23.96
CA VAL A 374 17.14 -9.19 24.16
C VAL A 374 16.41 -8.72 25.41
N THR A 375 17.07 -7.97 26.30
CA THR A 375 16.40 -7.32 27.43
C THR A 375 16.22 -5.84 27.14
N VAL A 376 14.98 -5.36 27.19
CA VAL A 376 14.61 -3.96 27.05
C VAL A 376 14.24 -3.42 28.43
N ILE A 377 14.96 -2.39 28.86
CA ILE A 377 14.85 -1.81 30.20
C ILE A 377 14.32 -0.40 30.03
N GLY A 378 13.16 -0.15 30.62
CA GLY A 378 12.52 1.15 30.61
C GLY A 378 12.68 1.91 31.92
N ASN A 379 11.95 3.01 31.99
CA ASN A 379 11.81 3.82 33.19
C ASN A 379 10.32 3.78 33.62
N PRO A 380 10.01 3.37 34.87
CA PRO A 380 8.63 3.27 35.35
C PRO A 380 7.83 4.58 35.30
N THR A 381 8.47 5.73 35.09
CA THR A 381 7.83 7.05 35.13
C THR A 381 7.76 7.77 33.79
N ILE A 382 8.46 7.30 32.76
CA ILE A 382 8.62 7.99 31.48
C ILE A 382 7.96 7.17 30.38
N ASP A 383 6.94 7.73 29.72
CA ASP A 383 6.39 7.15 28.50
C ASP A 383 7.36 7.44 27.34
N THR A 384 7.65 6.42 26.53
CA THR A 384 8.61 6.50 25.43
C THR A 384 7.91 6.29 24.11
N GLU A 385 8.26 7.06 23.08
CA GLU A 385 7.73 6.87 21.71
C GLU A 385 8.56 5.86 20.90
N VAL A 386 9.20 4.91 21.60
CA VAL A 386 10.01 3.86 20.97
C VAL A 386 9.10 2.71 20.55
N HIS A 387 9.20 2.31 19.30
CA HIS A 387 8.55 1.14 18.76
C HIS A 387 9.49 -0.08 18.78
N ILE A 388 8.99 -1.26 19.14
CA ILE A 388 9.79 -2.50 19.07
C ILE A 388 9.32 -3.32 17.88
N GLU A 389 10.23 -3.70 17.00
CA GLU A 389 9.97 -4.53 15.83
C GLU A 389 10.91 -5.72 15.81
N THR A 390 10.45 -6.87 15.33
CA THR A 390 11.33 -8.03 15.09
C THR A 390 11.63 -8.18 13.61
N VAL A 391 12.79 -8.73 13.25
CA VAL A 391 13.03 -9.13 11.86
C VAL A 391 12.21 -10.38 11.51
N LYS A 392 11.86 -10.53 10.22
CA LYS A 392 11.19 -11.72 9.70
C LYS A 392 11.93 -12.99 10.09
N GLY A 393 11.20 -13.99 10.58
CA GLY A 393 11.78 -15.27 10.99
C GLY A 393 12.49 -15.27 12.35
N PHE A 394 12.36 -14.20 13.15
CA PHE A 394 13.01 -14.12 14.45
C PHE A 394 12.47 -15.20 15.39
N LYS A 395 13.39 -15.93 16.04
CA LYS A 395 13.05 -16.93 17.06
C LYS A 395 13.82 -16.63 18.33
N GLY A 396 13.15 -16.26 19.40
CA GLY A 396 13.87 -15.82 20.60
C GLY A 396 13.00 -15.20 21.69
N THR A 397 13.66 -14.59 22.65
CA THR A 397 13.03 -13.94 23.80
C THR A 397 13.27 -12.44 23.77
N ILE A 398 12.26 -11.65 24.11
CA ILE A 398 12.39 -10.23 24.43
C ILE A 398 11.91 -10.06 25.86
N VAL A 399 12.83 -9.72 26.76
CA VAL A 399 12.51 -9.42 28.15
C VAL A 399 12.14 -7.95 28.25
N LEU A 400 10.96 -7.63 28.75
CA LEU A 400 10.50 -6.27 29.03
C LEU A 400 10.60 -6.00 30.53
N ASP A 401 11.45 -5.06 30.93
CA ASP A 401 11.68 -4.71 32.33
C ASP A 401 11.31 -3.24 32.56
N ASN A 402 10.15 -3.01 33.20
CA ASN A 402 9.61 -1.69 33.51
C ASN A 402 9.48 -0.76 32.28
N VAL A 403 9.03 -1.31 31.16
CA VAL A 403 8.93 -0.63 29.86
C VAL A 403 7.61 0.13 29.74
N ARG A 404 7.67 1.40 29.31
CA ARG A 404 6.50 2.22 29.00
C ARG A 404 6.59 2.75 27.56
N LEU A 405 5.81 2.16 26.66
CA LEU A 405 5.75 2.54 25.24
C LEU A 405 4.45 3.28 24.94
N SER A 406 4.53 4.28 24.08
CA SER A 406 3.38 5.05 23.58
C SER A 406 3.54 5.23 22.08
N ASN A 407 2.47 5.05 21.30
CA ASN A 407 2.52 5.26 19.87
C ASN A 407 1.47 6.26 19.38
N ILE A 408 1.68 6.85 18.22
CA ILE A 408 0.68 7.67 17.52
C ILE A 408 0.53 7.11 16.11
N LYS A 409 -0.65 7.28 15.49
CA LYS A 409 -0.94 6.89 14.08
C LYS A 409 -1.07 5.37 13.81
N MET A 410 -1.87 4.64 14.59
CA MET A 410 -2.31 3.26 14.26
C MET A 410 -1.21 2.18 14.18
N ARG A 411 0.02 2.44 14.65
CA ARG A 411 1.10 1.44 14.70
C ARG A 411 1.09 0.69 16.05
N PRO A 412 1.32 -0.63 16.08
CA PRO A 412 1.48 -1.36 17.34
C PRO A 412 2.66 -0.80 18.16
N CYS A 413 2.70 -1.01 19.47
CA CYS A 413 3.90 -0.72 20.27
C CYS A 413 4.97 -1.78 20.03
N ILE A 414 4.55 -3.03 19.81
CA ILE A 414 5.42 -4.17 19.52
C ILE A 414 4.89 -4.88 18.26
N ASP A 415 5.69 -4.91 17.19
CA ASP A 415 5.35 -5.58 15.93
C ASP A 415 6.18 -6.86 15.76
N ILE A 416 5.50 -8.00 15.80
CA ILE A 416 6.11 -9.29 15.49
C ILE A 416 6.07 -9.47 13.97
N ALA A 417 7.22 -9.67 13.33
CA ALA A 417 7.28 -9.91 11.89
C ALA A 417 6.80 -11.32 11.53
N ASP A 418 6.54 -11.54 10.25
CA ASP A 418 6.10 -12.84 9.72
C ASP A 418 7.08 -13.97 10.05
N ASP A 419 6.57 -15.19 10.10
CA ASP A 419 7.33 -16.44 10.29
C ASP A 419 8.15 -16.48 11.61
N SER A 420 7.77 -15.68 12.61
CA SER A 420 8.54 -15.50 13.86
C SER A 420 7.96 -16.28 15.05
N GLU A 421 8.82 -16.73 15.97
CA GLU A 421 8.44 -17.38 17.23
C GLU A 421 9.05 -16.62 18.41
N VAL A 422 8.25 -15.79 19.08
CA VAL A 422 8.74 -14.83 20.06
C VAL A 422 8.18 -15.13 21.45
N THR A 423 9.05 -15.17 22.45
CA THR A 423 8.66 -15.12 23.86
C THR A 423 8.84 -13.70 24.38
N LEU A 424 7.75 -13.04 24.78
CA LEU A 424 7.82 -11.80 25.54
C LEU A 424 7.82 -12.14 27.04
N GLU A 425 8.96 -11.93 27.70
CA GLU A 425 9.11 -12.19 29.13
C GLU A 425 8.95 -10.89 29.92
N LEU A 426 7.89 -10.79 30.72
CA LEU A 426 7.53 -9.60 31.46
C LEU A 426 8.20 -9.60 32.84
N CYS A 427 8.89 -8.49 33.14
CA CYS A 427 9.46 -8.17 34.44
C CYS A 427 9.00 -6.77 34.88
N GLY A 428 8.69 -6.59 36.16
CA GLY A 428 8.24 -5.30 36.70
C GLY A 428 6.89 -4.86 36.11
N GLU A 429 6.68 -3.54 36.01
CA GLU A 429 5.42 -2.96 35.51
C GLU A 429 5.60 -2.42 34.08
N ASN A 430 4.95 -3.06 33.10
CA ASN A 430 5.05 -2.67 31.69
C ASN A 430 3.74 -2.01 31.21
N ILE A 431 3.83 -0.93 30.45
CA ILE A 431 2.67 -0.18 29.95
C ILE A 431 2.82 0.09 28.45
N LEU A 432 1.82 -0.30 27.67
CA LEU A 432 1.69 0.05 26.25
C LEU A 432 0.49 1.00 26.11
N LYS A 433 0.71 2.14 25.45
CA LYS A 433 -0.32 3.15 25.22
C LYS A 433 -0.53 3.38 23.74
N LEU A 434 -1.79 3.52 23.34
CA LEU A 434 -2.22 3.88 21.98
C LEU A 434 -1.80 2.87 20.89
N GLY A 435 -1.17 1.76 21.26
CA GLY A 435 -0.78 0.66 20.36
C GLY A 435 -0.64 -0.65 21.15
N GLY A 436 -1.07 -1.74 20.52
CA GLY A 436 -1.00 -3.09 21.08
C GLY A 436 0.24 -3.87 20.65
N ILE A 437 0.12 -5.20 20.67
CA ILE A 437 1.12 -6.15 20.19
C ILE A 437 0.55 -6.84 18.95
N ARG A 438 1.21 -6.65 17.81
CA ARG A 438 0.81 -7.28 16.54
C ARG A 438 1.51 -8.63 16.34
N VAL A 439 0.75 -9.63 15.93
CA VAL A 439 1.15 -11.03 15.71
C VAL A 439 0.51 -11.53 14.41
N PRO A 440 1.26 -11.58 13.30
CA PRO A 440 0.79 -12.10 12.02
C PRO A 440 0.37 -13.57 12.10
N GLU A 441 -0.48 -14.01 11.17
CA GLU A 441 -0.98 -15.39 11.08
C GLU A 441 0.12 -16.46 11.01
N SER A 442 1.26 -16.14 10.38
CA SER A 442 2.40 -17.04 10.23
C SER A 442 3.29 -17.16 11.48
N SER A 443 3.00 -16.38 12.53
CA SER A 443 3.87 -16.20 13.68
C SER A 443 3.27 -16.77 14.97
N LYS A 444 4.07 -16.80 16.02
CA LYS A 444 3.68 -17.25 17.35
C LYS A 444 4.23 -16.31 18.41
N LEU A 445 3.35 -15.90 19.32
CA LEU A 445 3.69 -15.11 20.49
C LEU A 445 3.46 -15.94 21.76
N THR A 446 4.47 -16.01 22.62
CA THR A 446 4.35 -16.51 23.97
C THR A 446 4.57 -15.38 24.98
N LEU A 447 3.55 -14.99 25.73
CA LEU A 447 3.70 -14.03 26.83
C LEU A 447 4.01 -14.79 28.13
N ALA A 448 5.11 -14.45 28.80
CA ALA A 448 5.60 -15.15 29.99
C ALA A 448 6.14 -14.15 31.03
N GLY A 449 6.68 -14.66 32.14
CA GLY A 449 7.26 -13.84 33.21
C GLY A 449 6.32 -13.68 34.39
N ASP A 450 6.73 -12.89 35.37
CA ASP A 450 5.99 -12.57 36.60
C ASP A 450 5.64 -11.08 36.73
N GLY A 451 6.08 -10.26 35.77
CA GLY A 451 5.72 -8.85 35.67
C GLY A 451 4.32 -8.60 35.11
N ASP A 452 3.85 -7.37 35.35
CA ASP A 452 2.55 -6.88 34.89
C ASP A 452 2.67 -6.24 33.51
N LEU A 453 1.58 -6.30 32.74
CA LEU A 453 1.41 -5.64 31.46
C LEU A 453 0.06 -4.91 31.44
N ARG A 454 0.08 -3.61 31.18
CA ARG A 454 -1.13 -2.82 30.93
C ARG A 454 -1.13 -2.27 29.52
N ILE A 455 -2.22 -2.45 28.77
CA ILE A 455 -2.42 -1.91 27.43
C ILE A 455 -3.59 -0.94 27.46
N ASP A 456 -3.34 0.34 27.19
CA ASP A 456 -4.35 1.39 27.10
C ASP A 456 -4.57 1.81 25.64
N LEU A 457 -5.73 1.52 25.07
CA LEU A 457 -6.05 1.78 23.66
C LEU A 457 -7.13 2.84 23.53
N LYS A 458 -6.92 3.80 22.63
CA LYS A 458 -7.90 4.83 22.30
C LYS A 458 -7.87 5.15 20.81
N ASP A 459 -8.71 4.46 20.04
CA ASP A 459 -8.78 4.63 18.59
C ASP A 459 -10.15 4.17 18.04
N VAL A 460 -10.45 4.47 16.78
CA VAL A 460 -11.66 4.00 16.09
C VAL A 460 -11.64 2.46 15.99
N GLU A 461 -10.52 1.90 15.56
CA GLU A 461 -10.27 0.45 15.52
C GLU A 461 -9.05 0.08 16.35
N TYR A 462 -9.14 -0.97 17.17
CA TYR A 462 -8.04 -1.36 18.05
C TYR A 462 -7.93 -2.88 18.28
N TYR A 463 -6.71 -3.32 18.59
CA TYR A 463 -6.44 -4.64 19.15
C TYR A 463 -5.36 -4.53 20.25
N GLY A 464 -5.52 -5.27 21.35
CA GLY A 464 -4.53 -5.30 22.43
C GLY A 464 -3.38 -6.25 22.14
N ILE A 465 -3.67 -7.54 21.96
CA ILE A 465 -2.68 -8.57 21.62
C ILE A 465 -3.26 -9.44 20.50
N GLY A 466 -2.64 -9.46 19.33
CA GLY A 466 -3.09 -10.26 18.20
C GLY A 466 -2.95 -9.52 16.89
N ASN A 467 -4.01 -9.29 16.13
CA ASN A 467 -3.91 -8.64 14.83
C ASN A 467 -5.13 -7.74 14.54
N ASP A 468 -5.08 -7.01 13.43
CA ASP A 468 -6.13 -6.10 13.02
C ASP A 468 -7.46 -6.81 12.67
N MET A 469 -8.47 -6.01 12.33
CA MET A 469 -9.82 -6.46 12.01
C MET A 469 -9.93 -7.20 10.67
N LYS A 470 -8.91 -7.14 9.81
CA LYS A 470 -8.92 -7.66 8.44
C LYS A 470 -8.09 -8.95 8.28
N HIS A 471 -7.32 -9.32 9.28
CA HIS A 471 -6.41 -10.47 9.23
C HIS A 471 -6.65 -11.43 10.39
N ARG A 472 -6.11 -12.65 10.27
CA ARG A 472 -6.00 -13.60 11.38
C ARG A 472 -4.76 -13.25 12.21
N HIS A 473 -4.77 -13.62 13.48
CA HIS A 473 -3.56 -13.60 14.29
C HIS A 473 -2.89 -14.97 14.27
N GLY A 474 -1.60 -15.00 14.55
CA GLY A 474 -0.84 -16.24 14.76
C GLY A 474 -1.14 -16.90 16.10
N ASP A 475 -0.37 -17.89 16.51
CA ASP A 475 -0.60 -18.58 17.80
C ASP A 475 -0.33 -17.64 18.99
N LEU A 476 -1.33 -17.42 19.85
CA LEU A 476 -1.19 -16.63 21.08
C LEU A 476 -1.15 -17.56 22.31
N ILE A 477 -0.01 -17.64 22.98
CA ILE A 477 0.18 -18.43 24.20
C ILE A 477 0.47 -17.51 25.37
N LEU A 478 -0.52 -17.24 26.21
CA LEU A 478 -0.42 -16.32 27.33
C LEU A 478 -0.22 -17.11 28.63
N LYS A 479 1.03 -17.12 29.12
CA LYS A 479 1.47 -17.88 30.29
C LYS A 479 2.15 -17.00 31.36
N SER A 480 1.84 -15.70 31.39
CA SER A 480 2.37 -14.79 32.40
C SER A 480 1.73 -15.07 33.77
N LYS A 481 2.52 -15.00 34.84
CA LYS A 481 2.05 -15.10 36.22
C LYS A 481 1.58 -13.76 36.80
N GLY A 482 2.01 -12.65 36.18
CA GLY A 482 1.60 -11.31 36.56
C GLY A 482 0.20 -10.97 36.04
N GLN A 483 -0.17 -9.71 36.18
CA GLN A 483 -1.44 -9.18 35.70
C GLN A 483 -1.33 -8.62 34.29
N VAL A 484 -2.24 -9.01 33.40
CA VAL A 484 -2.44 -8.41 32.08
C VAL A 484 -3.74 -7.59 32.10
N GLN A 485 -3.63 -6.27 32.03
CA GLN A 485 -4.78 -5.36 31.98
C GLN A 485 -4.94 -4.79 30.58
N ILE A 486 -6.14 -4.84 30.00
CA ILE A 486 -6.45 -4.22 28.71
C ILE A 486 -7.60 -3.24 28.89
N ARG A 487 -7.33 -1.97 28.60
CA ARG A 487 -8.29 -0.87 28.72
C ARG A 487 -8.51 -0.24 27.37
N THR A 488 -9.77 -0.16 26.95
CA THR A 488 -10.08 0.29 25.59
C THR A 488 -11.18 1.33 25.58
N HIS A 489 -11.03 2.32 24.70
CA HIS A 489 -12.06 3.29 24.37
C HIS A 489 -12.07 3.54 22.87
N GLY A 490 -13.04 2.96 22.16
CA GLY A 490 -13.06 3.01 20.70
C GLY A 490 -14.37 2.56 20.08
N ARG A 491 -14.43 2.49 18.75
CA ARG A 491 -15.65 2.07 18.06
C ARG A 491 -15.71 0.55 17.92
N THR A 492 -14.70 -0.05 17.32
CA THR A 492 -14.63 -1.50 17.10
C THR A 492 -13.29 -2.02 17.58
N GLY A 493 -13.26 -3.09 18.37
CA GLY A 493 -11.97 -3.66 18.70
C GLY A 493 -12.00 -4.91 19.54
N ILE A 494 -10.79 -5.42 19.78
CA ILE A 494 -10.56 -6.68 20.48
C ILE A 494 -9.49 -6.52 21.55
N GLY A 495 -9.68 -7.13 22.72
CA GLY A 495 -8.64 -7.19 23.74
C GLY A 495 -7.51 -8.11 23.29
N ILE A 496 -7.82 -9.39 23.13
CA ILE A 496 -6.87 -10.43 22.71
C ILE A 496 -7.49 -11.22 21.55
N GLY A 497 -6.88 -11.16 20.38
CA GLY A 497 -7.37 -11.82 19.17
C GLY A 497 -7.25 -10.98 17.91
N SER A 498 -8.14 -11.20 16.94
CA SER A 498 -8.16 -10.48 15.65
C SER A 498 -9.56 -10.38 15.06
N GLY A 499 -9.70 -9.76 13.88
CA GLY A 499 -10.97 -9.76 13.17
C GLY A 499 -11.35 -11.14 12.60
N LEU A 500 -10.38 -11.93 12.12
CA LEU A 500 -10.64 -13.18 11.40
C LEU A 500 -10.31 -14.47 12.19
N GLY A 501 -9.94 -14.32 13.47
CA GLY A 501 -9.66 -15.42 14.40
C GLY A 501 -8.20 -15.84 14.45
N GLY A 502 -7.99 -17.06 14.96
CA GLY A 502 -6.69 -17.61 15.33
C GLY A 502 -6.82 -18.42 16.61
N LYS A 503 -5.72 -19.00 17.08
CA LYS A 503 -5.70 -19.84 18.28
C LYS A 503 -5.20 -19.06 19.49
N ILE A 504 -5.98 -19.08 20.58
CA ILE A 504 -5.65 -18.40 21.83
C ILE A 504 -5.59 -19.42 22.97
N VAL A 505 -4.45 -19.50 23.64
CA VAL A 505 -4.25 -20.34 24.82
C VAL A 505 -3.80 -19.47 25.98
N MET A 506 -4.60 -19.44 27.05
CA MET A 506 -4.31 -18.72 28.29
C MET A 506 -4.06 -19.74 29.39
N SER A 507 -2.95 -19.60 30.10
CA SER A 507 -2.54 -20.54 31.16
C SER A 507 -1.93 -19.77 32.32
N PHE A 508 -2.56 -19.80 33.50
CA PHE A 508 -2.16 -19.02 34.67
C PHE A 508 -2.27 -17.50 34.47
N GLY A 509 -2.13 -16.77 35.58
CA GLY A 509 -2.11 -15.30 35.59
C GLY A 509 -3.47 -14.66 35.76
N ARG A 510 -3.45 -13.33 35.87
CA ARG A 510 -4.64 -12.51 36.07
C ARG A 510 -4.89 -11.64 34.84
N TYR A 511 -6.09 -11.68 34.29
CA TYR A 511 -6.46 -10.89 33.11
C TYR A 511 -7.61 -9.95 33.48
N ASP A 512 -7.42 -8.65 33.26
CA ASP A 512 -8.41 -7.63 33.55
C ASP A 512 -8.82 -6.87 32.28
N PHE A 513 -10.10 -6.85 31.95
CA PHE A 513 -10.62 -6.19 30.75
C PHE A 513 -11.54 -5.03 31.13
N ASN A 514 -11.21 -3.81 30.73
CA ASN A 514 -12.09 -2.65 30.86
C ASN A 514 -12.31 -2.03 29.49
N MET A 515 -13.42 -2.38 28.85
CA MET A 515 -13.61 -2.07 27.44
C MET A 515 -14.90 -1.31 27.23
N ASN A 516 -14.86 -0.29 26.36
CA ASN A 516 -16.07 0.41 25.94
C ASN A 516 -16.06 0.74 24.44
N GLY A 517 -17.24 0.77 23.81
CA GLY A 517 -17.38 1.00 22.38
C GLY A 517 -18.67 0.52 21.72
N ASP A 518 -18.67 0.47 20.38
CA ASP A 518 -19.80 -0.06 19.59
C ASP A 518 -19.71 -1.58 19.46
N ILE A 519 -18.58 -2.10 18.98
CA ILE A 519 -18.35 -3.53 18.77
C ILE A 519 -17.11 -3.95 19.56
N GLY A 520 -17.23 -4.90 20.49
CA GLY A 520 -16.12 -5.28 21.35
C GLY A 520 -16.05 -6.77 21.65
N ILE A 521 -14.84 -7.33 21.53
CA ILE A 521 -14.54 -8.69 21.99
C ILE A 521 -13.43 -8.63 23.05
N GLY A 522 -13.61 -9.25 24.20
CA GLY A 522 -12.54 -9.39 25.20
C GLY A 522 -11.41 -10.28 24.67
N VAL A 523 -11.75 -11.52 24.36
CA VAL A 523 -10.86 -12.56 23.84
C VAL A 523 -11.57 -13.36 22.74
N GLY A 524 -10.98 -13.44 21.54
CA GLY A 524 -11.52 -14.26 20.45
C GLY A 524 -11.42 -13.62 19.07
N ALA A 525 -12.55 -13.47 18.38
CA ALA A 525 -12.60 -12.98 17.00
C ALA A 525 -13.81 -12.08 16.75
N VAL A 526 -13.74 -11.11 15.83
CA VAL A 526 -14.93 -10.27 15.54
C VAL A 526 -15.82 -10.93 14.47
N TYR A 527 -15.27 -11.24 13.31
CA TYR A 527 -16.06 -11.60 12.11
C TYR A 527 -16.07 -13.10 11.78
N LYS A 528 -15.14 -13.87 12.34
CA LYS A 528 -14.94 -15.30 12.05
C LYS A 528 -14.79 -16.10 13.33
N ASP A 529 -14.47 -17.38 13.17
CA ASP A 529 -14.49 -18.33 14.27
C ASP A 529 -13.41 -18.04 15.31
N ALA A 530 -13.75 -18.24 16.58
CA ALA A 530 -12.88 -18.07 17.72
C ALA A 530 -12.59 -19.42 18.40
N GLU A 531 -11.32 -19.74 18.63
CA GLU A 531 -10.87 -20.91 19.41
C GLU A 531 -10.05 -20.43 20.60
N VAL A 532 -10.60 -20.59 21.81
CA VAL A 532 -9.99 -20.09 23.04
C VAL A 532 -9.94 -21.20 24.10
N SER A 533 -8.75 -21.46 24.63
CA SER A 533 -8.53 -22.34 25.78
C SER A 533 -8.01 -21.51 26.96
N VAL A 534 -8.62 -21.67 28.13
CA VAL A 534 -8.28 -20.97 29.36
C VAL A 534 -8.06 -22.00 30.46
N ASP A 535 -6.87 -21.99 31.07
CA ASP A 535 -6.52 -22.91 32.15
C ASP A 535 -5.91 -22.16 33.33
N SER A 536 -6.42 -22.40 34.54
CA SER A 536 -5.83 -21.88 35.78
C SER A 536 -5.73 -20.34 35.86
N CYS A 537 -6.63 -19.60 35.20
CA CYS A 537 -6.58 -18.13 35.13
C CYS A 537 -7.60 -17.45 36.05
N ASP A 538 -7.26 -16.25 36.53
CA ASP A 538 -8.20 -15.31 37.15
C ASP A 538 -8.57 -14.21 36.16
N ILE A 539 -9.80 -14.21 35.67
CA ILE A 539 -10.30 -13.25 34.69
C ILE A 539 -11.31 -12.32 35.35
N SER A 540 -11.09 -11.00 35.23
CA SER A 540 -12.03 -9.99 35.69
C SER A 540 -12.26 -8.88 34.67
N GLY A 541 -13.35 -8.14 34.78
CA GLY A 541 -13.54 -7.00 33.91
C GLY A 541 -14.96 -6.47 33.78
N GLU A 542 -15.04 -5.30 33.14
CA GLU A 542 -16.27 -4.63 32.76
C GLU A 542 -16.24 -4.29 31.27
N MET A 543 -17.32 -4.64 30.56
CA MET A 543 -17.49 -4.33 29.14
C MET A 543 -18.76 -3.53 28.90
N LEU A 544 -18.61 -2.31 28.35
CA LEU A 544 -19.70 -1.41 27.97
C LEU A 544 -19.74 -1.29 26.43
N MET A 545 -20.36 -2.26 25.77
CA MET A 545 -20.33 -2.40 24.30
C MET A 545 -21.74 -2.35 23.73
N ALA A 546 -21.97 -1.66 22.61
CA ALA A 546 -23.28 -1.79 21.95
C ALA A 546 -23.51 -3.24 21.48
N THR A 547 -22.50 -3.89 20.92
CA THR A 547 -22.52 -5.28 20.45
C THR A 547 -21.23 -5.96 20.90
N GLY A 548 -21.27 -7.16 21.50
CA GLY A 548 -20.02 -7.80 21.90
C GLY A 548 -20.11 -9.05 22.73
N SER A 549 -18.94 -9.68 22.90
CA SER A 549 -18.73 -10.87 23.72
C SER A 549 -17.47 -10.75 24.58
N ILE A 550 -17.43 -11.33 25.77
CA ILE A 550 -16.19 -11.37 26.55
C ILE A 550 -15.26 -12.41 25.94
N PHE A 551 -15.75 -13.63 25.78
CA PHE A 551 -15.04 -14.72 25.14
C PHE A 551 -15.87 -15.23 23.98
N GLY A 552 -15.31 -15.18 22.76
CA GLY A 552 -15.94 -15.77 21.59
C GLY A 552 -15.97 -14.84 20.39
N SER A 553 -17.13 -14.72 19.73
CA SER A 553 -17.22 -14.02 18.45
C SER A 553 -18.50 -13.19 18.27
N VAL A 554 -18.49 -12.24 17.34
CA VAL A 554 -19.73 -11.55 16.94
C VAL A 554 -20.41 -12.33 15.82
N ASN A 555 -19.70 -12.62 14.72
CA ASN A 555 -20.32 -13.24 13.54
C ASN A 555 -19.86 -14.68 13.26
N GLY A 556 -18.82 -15.17 13.92
CA GLY A 556 -18.30 -16.53 13.74
C GLY A 556 -18.78 -17.49 14.81
N SER A 557 -18.57 -18.78 14.58
CA SER A 557 -18.75 -19.79 15.62
C SER A 557 -17.66 -19.67 16.68
N CYS A 558 -17.90 -20.23 17.87
CA CYS A 558 -16.88 -20.22 18.91
C CYS A 558 -16.71 -21.58 19.59
N LYS A 559 -15.46 -21.90 19.92
CA LYS A 559 -15.08 -23.00 20.78
C LYS A 559 -14.32 -22.46 21.99
N LEU A 560 -14.89 -22.65 23.18
CA LEU A 560 -14.35 -22.19 24.45
C LEU A 560 -14.13 -23.39 25.36
N ASP A 561 -12.90 -23.56 25.84
CA ASP A 561 -12.54 -24.57 26.82
C ASP A 561 -11.96 -23.87 28.05
N ILE A 562 -12.65 -23.93 29.19
CA ILE A 562 -12.34 -23.18 30.41
C ILE A 562 -12.17 -24.17 31.57
N ASN A 563 -10.95 -24.25 32.08
CA ASN A 563 -10.55 -25.17 33.15
C ASN A 563 -9.91 -24.45 34.34
N MET A 564 -10.19 -24.92 35.56
CA MET A 564 -9.55 -24.47 36.81
C MET A 564 -9.50 -22.93 36.97
N SER A 565 -10.46 -22.20 36.42
CA SER A 565 -10.39 -20.75 36.27
C SER A 565 -11.50 -20.03 37.02
N SER A 566 -11.25 -18.78 37.39
CA SER A 566 -12.23 -17.87 37.98
C SER A 566 -12.56 -16.77 36.99
N ILE A 567 -13.84 -16.57 36.67
CA ILE A 567 -14.30 -15.55 35.73
C ILE A 567 -15.29 -14.63 36.44
N ILE A 568 -14.97 -13.35 36.55
CA ILE A 568 -15.80 -12.34 37.21
C ILE A 568 -16.00 -11.16 36.26
N MET A 569 -17.13 -11.13 35.56
CA MET A 569 -17.32 -10.18 34.47
C MET A 569 -18.69 -9.51 34.53
N ALA A 570 -18.73 -8.22 34.21
CA ALA A 570 -19.98 -7.49 34.01
C ALA A 570 -20.02 -6.90 32.59
N VAL A 571 -21.07 -7.21 31.84
CA VAL A 571 -21.24 -6.74 30.46
C VAL A 571 -22.54 -5.97 30.34
N SER A 572 -22.53 -4.83 29.66
CA SER A 572 -23.76 -4.12 29.30
C SER A 572 -23.74 -3.57 27.88
N GLY A 573 -24.91 -3.51 27.25
CA GLY A 573 -24.99 -3.25 25.81
C GLY A 573 -26.35 -3.38 25.15
N ARG A 574 -26.39 -3.29 23.81
CA ARG A 574 -27.59 -3.54 23.01
C ARG A 574 -27.74 -5.04 22.71
N GLU A 575 -26.70 -5.65 22.15
CA GLU A 575 -26.64 -7.07 21.75
C GLU A 575 -25.39 -7.72 22.33
N ILE A 576 -25.53 -8.43 23.44
CA ILE A 576 -24.36 -8.89 24.21
C ILE A 576 -24.44 -10.36 24.60
N VAL A 577 -23.27 -10.99 24.58
CA VAL A 577 -23.05 -12.31 25.16
C VAL A 577 -21.90 -12.22 26.16
N CYS A 578 -21.91 -12.99 27.26
CA CYS A 578 -20.73 -13.04 28.13
C CYS A 578 -19.74 -14.07 27.57
N LEU A 579 -20.17 -15.32 27.44
CA LEU A 579 -19.38 -16.41 26.87
C LEU A 579 -20.10 -16.97 25.64
N GLY A 580 -19.52 -16.81 24.47
CA GLY A 580 -20.00 -17.42 23.23
C GLY A 580 -20.09 -16.44 22.06
N THR A 581 -21.11 -16.63 21.21
CA THR A 581 -21.26 -15.87 19.96
C THR A 581 -22.62 -15.22 19.81
N ILE A 582 -22.68 -14.12 19.05
CA ILE A 582 -23.92 -13.38 18.77
C ILE A 582 -24.63 -13.99 17.56
N ALA A 583 -24.03 -13.90 16.39
CA ALA A 583 -24.59 -14.30 15.10
C ALA A 583 -23.90 -15.53 14.48
N GLY A 584 -23.02 -16.22 15.23
CA GLY A 584 -22.39 -17.45 14.76
C GLY A 584 -23.32 -18.66 14.81
N ASP A 585 -23.08 -19.62 13.91
CA ASP A 585 -23.88 -20.84 13.78
C ASP A 585 -23.84 -21.73 15.04
N THR A 586 -22.68 -21.77 15.72
CA THR A 586 -22.48 -22.65 16.89
C THR A 586 -21.62 -22.02 17.98
N ALA A 587 -21.91 -22.38 19.23
CA ALA A 587 -21.04 -22.16 20.38
C ALA A 587 -20.83 -23.47 21.13
N GLU A 588 -19.62 -24.03 21.07
CA GLU A 588 -19.18 -25.12 21.95
C GLU A 588 -18.45 -24.54 23.16
N ILE A 589 -19.01 -24.73 24.35
CA ILE A 589 -18.49 -24.16 25.59
C ILE A 589 -18.38 -25.28 26.63
N ASP A 590 -17.14 -25.64 26.95
CA ASP A 590 -16.79 -26.55 28.02
C ASP A 590 -16.26 -25.73 29.21
N LEU A 591 -16.96 -25.79 30.34
CA LEU A 591 -16.55 -25.12 31.58
C LEU A 591 -16.41 -26.16 32.69
N HIS A 592 -15.19 -26.42 33.12
CA HIS A 592 -14.94 -27.45 34.13
C HIS A 592 -14.01 -26.99 35.25
N ASP A 593 -14.27 -27.48 36.46
CA ASP A 593 -13.48 -27.17 37.66
C ASP A 593 -13.30 -25.66 37.93
N SER A 594 -14.28 -24.85 37.50
CA SER A 594 -14.16 -23.39 37.40
C SER A 594 -15.29 -22.67 38.14
N ASN A 595 -15.10 -21.38 38.43
CA ASN A 595 -16.11 -20.51 39.01
C ASN A 595 -16.41 -19.35 38.06
N ALA A 596 -17.67 -19.13 37.72
CA ALA A 596 -18.09 -18.01 36.86
C ALA A 596 -19.15 -17.15 37.57
N LEU A 597 -18.80 -15.90 37.84
CA LEU A 597 -19.69 -14.82 38.29
C LEU A 597 -19.91 -13.87 37.12
N LEU A 598 -21.08 -13.97 36.48
CA LEU A 598 -21.37 -13.26 35.24
C LEU A 598 -22.57 -12.34 35.43
N GLY A 599 -22.34 -11.04 35.22
CA GLY A 599 -23.37 -10.01 35.19
C GLY A 599 -23.63 -9.55 33.76
N MET A 600 -24.89 -9.47 33.35
CA MET A 600 -25.27 -9.02 32.02
C MET A 600 -26.43 -8.02 32.07
N ARG A 601 -26.34 -6.91 31.34
CA ARG A 601 -27.47 -5.98 31.16
C ARG A 601 -27.60 -5.49 29.73
N GLY A 602 -28.66 -5.86 29.01
CA GLY A 602 -28.82 -5.39 27.63
C GLY A 602 -30.23 -5.42 27.05
N LEU A 603 -30.39 -4.94 25.81
CA LEU A 603 -31.69 -5.02 25.12
C LEU A 603 -31.96 -6.45 24.66
N ARG A 604 -30.96 -7.09 24.05
CA ARG A 604 -31.00 -8.48 23.60
C ARG A 604 -29.68 -9.17 23.97
N GLY A 605 -29.71 -10.41 24.44
CA GLY A 605 -28.47 -11.10 24.82
C GLY A 605 -28.65 -12.43 25.51
N SER A 606 -27.56 -13.14 25.73
CA SER A 606 -27.53 -14.34 26.58
C SER A 606 -26.20 -14.44 27.32
N THR A 607 -26.20 -14.87 28.57
CA THR A 607 -24.95 -14.92 29.34
C THR A 607 -23.99 -15.96 28.78
N ILE A 608 -24.45 -17.17 28.48
CA ILE A 608 -23.61 -18.23 27.90
C ILE A 608 -24.36 -18.87 26.72
N ALA A 609 -23.97 -18.56 25.48
CA ALA A 609 -24.69 -19.02 24.29
C ALA A 609 -23.98 -18.78 22.95
N ALA A 610 -24.45 -19.49 21.91
CA ALA A 610 -24.63 -18.89 20.58
C ALA A 610 -26.01 -18.25 20.57
N MET A 611 -26.10 -16.91 20.50
CA MET A 611 -27.38 -16.21 20.66
C MET A 611 -28.35 -16.51 19.52
N GLU A 612 -27.89 -16.49 18.27
CA GLU A 612 -28.71 -16.81 17.09
C GLU A 612 -28.51 -18.23 16.55
N GLY A 613 -27.46 -18.93 17.01
CA GLY A 613 -27.11 -20.29 16.61
C GLY A 613 -27.31 -21.34 17.69
N ASN A 614 -26.71 -22.50 17.50
CA ASN A 614 -26.85 -23.66 18.38
C ASN A 614 -25.84 -23.60 19.52
N THR A 615 -26.33 -23.63 20.75
CA THR A 615 -25.48 -23.67 21.94
C THR A 615 -25.24 -25.11 22.38
N LYS A 616 -23.98 -25.52 22.48
CA LYS A 616 -23.56 -26.74 23.17
C LYS A 616 -22.75 -26.36 24.41
N LEU A 617 -23.41 -26.36 25.56
CA LEU A 617 -22.83 -25.99 26.83
C LEU A 617 -22.69 -27.22 27.73
N LYS A 618 -21.46 -27.52 28.12
CA LYS A 618 -21.17 -28.54 29.13
C LYS A 618 -20.48 -27.89 30.32
N VAL A 619 -21.07 -28.06 31.49
CA VAL A 619 -20.53 -27.53 32.75
C VAL A 619 -20.30 -28.68 33.72
N GLU A 620 -19.08 -28.81 34.25
CA GLU A 620 -18.67 -29.95 35.06
C GLU A 620 -17.88 -29.52 36.32
N ARG A 621 -18.34 -29.91 37.51
CA ARG A 621 -17.69 -29.58 38.80
C ARG A 621 -17.39 -28.08 38.97
N ALA A 622 -18.38 -27.24 38.65
CA ALA A 622 -18.21 -25.78 38.61
C ALA A 622 -19.27 -25.04 39.43
N SER A 623 -18.99 -23.78 39.75
CA SER A 623 -19.96 -22.85 40.33
C SER A 623 -20.33 -21.78 39.31
N LEU A 624 -21.64 -21.58 39.10
CA LEU A 624 -22.17 -20.52 38.24
C LEU A 624 -23.01 -19.57 39.08
N LYS A 625 -22.71 -18.28 39.02
CA LYS A 625 -23.56 -17.23 39.55
C LYS A 625 -23.84 -16.22 38.46
N ILE A 626 -25.08 -16.20 37.97
CA ILE A 626 -25.49 -15.39 36.84
C ILE A 626 -26.51 -14.36 37.30
N THR A 627 -26.34 -13.11 36.91
CA THR A 627 -27.31 -12.04 37.13
C THR A 627 -27.50 -11.26 35.84
N SER A 628 -28.64 -11.48 35.20
CA SER A 628 -28.90 -10.98 33.85
C SER A 628 -30.20 -10.19 33.81
N GLY A 629 -30.20 -9.04 33.14
CA GLY A 629 -31.37 -8.14 33.09
C GLY A 629 -31.54 -7.42 31.75
N GLY A 630 -32.76 -7.37 31.21
CA GLY A 630 -32.97 -6.78 29.89
C GLY A 630 -34.33 -7.04 29.25
N GLN A 631 -34.56 -6.50 28.05
CA GLN A 631 -35.83 -6.72 27.34
C GLN A 631 -35.94 -8.16 26.82
N SER A 632 -34.92 -8.64 26.09
CA SER A 632 -34.85 -9.97 25.49
C SER A 632 -33.56 -10.68 25.89
N VAL A 633 -33.45 -11.10 27.15
CA VAL A 633 -32.21 -11.69 27.69
C VAL A 633 -32.41 -13.10 28.21
N LEU A 634 -31.42 -13.96 27.99
CA LEU A 634 -31.36 -15.33 28.49
C LEU A 634 -30.14 -15.52 29.43
N ALA A 635 -30.16 -16.58 30.22
CA ALA A 635 -29.04 -16.96 31.08
C ALA A 635 -28.13 -18.00 30.39
N LEU A 636 -28.68 -19.16 30.04
CA LEU A 636 -27.96 -20.25 29.38
C LEU A 636 -28.70 -20.62 28.09
N GLY A 637 -27.97 -20.70 26.98
CA GLY A 637 -28.55 -21.03 25.66
C GLY A 637 -28.98 -19.80 24.86
N GLY A 638 -29.14 -20.01 23.55
CA GLY A 638 -29.55 -18.99 22.59
C GLY A 638 -31.04 -19.04 22.25
N PHE A 639 -31.44 -18.21 21.28
CA PHE A 639 -32.79 -18.21 20.71
C PHE A 639 -33.03 -19.34 19.70
N SER A 640 -32.03 -20.19 19.44
CA SER A 640 -32.20 -21.43 18.65
C SER A 640 -32.98 -22.50 19.43
N ASP A 641 -33.64 -23.38 18.69
CA ASP A 641 -34.36 -24.53 19.24
C ASP A 641 -33.45 -25.72 19.57
N ASP A 642 -32.23 -25.75 19.01
CA ASP A 642 -31.30 -26.89 19.07
C ASP A 642 -30.18 -26.69 20.11
N ASN A 643 -30.52 -26.15 21.29
CA ASN A 643 -29.57 -25.99 22.39
C ASN A 643 -29.38 -27.30 23.17
N GLU A 644 -28.13 -27.66 23.44
CA GLU A 644 -27.72 -28.78 24.28
C GLU A 644 -26.99 -28.25 25.52
N ILE A 645 -27.65 -28.30 26.69
CA ILE A 645 -27.10 -27.78 27.95
C ILE A 645 -27.03 -28.90 28.98
N VAL A 646 -25.81 -29.22 29.43
CA VAL A 646 -25.53 -30.31 30.38
C VAL A 646 -24.79 -29.77 31.59
N LEU A 647 -25.39 -29.92 32.78
CA LEU A 647 -24.84 -29.49 34.07
C LEU A 647 -24.56 -30.70 34.97
N ASN A 648 -23.28 -30.94 35.26
CA ASN A 648 -22.78 -32.09 36.02
C ASN A 648 -22.03 -31.65 37.29
N HIS A 649 -22.53 -31.99 38.47
CA HIS A 649 -21.95 -31.56 39.75
C HIS A 649 -21.80 -30.04 39.87
N VAL A 650 -22.82 -29.28 39.45
CA VAL A 650 -22.77 -27.82 39.35
C VAL A 650 -23.56 -27.15 40.49
N SER A 651 -23.02 -26.07 41.04
CA SER A 651 -23.78 -25.16 41.90
C SER A 651 -24.14 -23.90 41.10
N ALA A 652 -25.38 -23.80 40.62
CA ALA A 652 -25.86 -22.68 39.82
C ALA A 652 -26.85 -21.82 40.63
N ASP A 653 -26.58 -20.51 40.68
CA ASP A 653 -27.48 -19.47 41.21
C ASP A 653 -27.73 -18.44 40.10
N ILE A 654 -28.91 -18.50 39.48
CA ILE A 654 -29.26 -17.69 38.31
C ILE A 654 -30.40 -16.74 38.68
N LYS A 655 -30.17 -15.44 38.47
CA LYS A 655 -31.19 -14.40 38.57
C LYS A 655 -31.38 -13.77 37.20
N LEU A 656 -32.60 -13.85 36.68
CA LEU A 656 -32.95 -13.36 35.34
C LEU A 656 -34.13 -12.39 35.43
N ASP A 657 -33.94 -11.17 34.95
CA ASP A 657 -34.99 -10.15 34.78
C ASP A 657 -35.21 -9.90 33.28
N THR A 658 -36.31 -10.41 32.72
CA THR A 658 -36.58 -10.36 31.28
C THR A 658 -38.05 -10.24 30.91
N SER A 659 -38.32 -9.60 29.76
CA SER A 659 -39.65 -9.53 29.15
C SER A 659 -39.95 -10.71 28.20
N VAL A 660 -39.03 -11.66 28.06
CA VAL A 660 -39.27 -12.88 27.25
C VAL A 660 -40.27 -13.78 27.97
N GLU A 661 -41.53 -13.71 27.57
CA GLU A 661 -42.58 -14.63 28.00
C GLU A 661 -42.50 -15.94 27.20
N ASN A 662 -41.59 -16.84 27.56
CA ASN A 662 -41.55 -18.18 26.97
C ASN A 662 -40.91 -19.22 27.92
N GLU A 663 -41.68 -20.27 28.25
CA GLU A 663 -41.22 -21.41 29.05
C GLU A 663 -40.00 -22.09 28.40
N LYS A 664 -39.87 -22.14 27.07
CA LYS A 664 -38.78 -22.87 26.39
C LYS A 664 -37.36 -22.39 26.70
N TYR A 665 -37.16 -21.12 27.04
CA TYR A 665 -35.83 -20.53 27.25
C TYR A 665 -35.57 -20.14 28.72
N THR A 666 -36.57 -20.39 29.57
CA THR A 666 -36.55 -20.03 31.00
C THR A 666 -36.97 -21.20 31.90
N ASP A 667 -37.40 -22.35 31.33
CA ASP A 667 -37.75 -23.56 32.05
C ASP A 667 -36.51 -24.46 32.25
N PRO A 668 -36.16 -24.80 33.51
CA PRO A 668 -35.12 -25.76 33.84
C PRO A 668 -35.25 -27.14 33.18
N SER A 669 -36.45 -27.54 32.72
CA SER A 669 -36.68 -28.82 32.04
C SER A 669 -35.91 -28.98 30.72
N ASN A 670 -35.46 -27.86 30.12
CA ASN A 670 -34.63 -27.85 28.92
C ASN A 670 -33.14 -28.11 29.20
N TYR A 671 -32.76 -28.26 30.47
CA TYR A 671 -31.39 -28.55 30.88
C TYR A 671 -31.25 -30.00 31.36
N THR A 672 -30.16 -30.66 30.97
CA THR A 672 -29.80 -31.96 31.56
C THR A 672 -29.00 -31.71 32.84
N ILE A 673 -29.68 -31.74 34.00
CA ILE A 673 -29.07 -31.53 35.31
C ILE A 673 -28.87 -32.89 35.99
N ASN A 674 -27.63 -33.40 36.01
CA ASN A 674 -27.35 -34.74 36.54
C ASN A 674 -27.08 -34.76 38.06
N SER A 675 -26.44 -33.72 38.60
CA SER A 675 -26.16 -33.59 40.04
C SER A 675 -25.73 -32.16 40.39
N GLY A 676 -26.07 -31.68 41.58
CA GLY A 676 -25.71 -30.33 42.03
C GLY A 676 -26.83 -29.57 42.74
N LYS A 677 -26.66 -28.25 42.88
CA LYS A 677 -27.69 -27.31 43.34
C LYS A 677 -28.00 -26.36 42.20
N PHE A 678 -29.28 -26.18 41.87
CA PHE A 678 -29.72 -25.28 40.83
C PHE A 678 -30.82 -24.40 41.41
N HIS A 679 -30.56 -23.09 41.44
CA HIS A 679 -31.50 -22.06 41.87
C HIS A 679 -31.73 -21.11 40.70
N LEU A 680 -33.01 -20.86 40.38
CA LEU A 680 -33.43 -19.95 39.32
C LEU A 680 -34.52 -19.01 39.82
N GLU A 681 -34.22 -17.72 39.78
CA GLU A 681 -35.14 -16.62 40.05
C GLU A 681 -35.45 -15.89 38.73
N LEU A 682 -36.71 -15.92 38.31
CA LEU A 682 -37.20 -15.24 37.11
C LEU A 682 -38.13 -14.09 37.51
N ASN A 683 -37.77 -12.86 37.14
CA ASN A 683 -38.57 -11.64 37.41
C ASN A 683 -38.97 -11.52 38.90
N GLY A 684 -38.05 -11.87 39.81
CA GLY A 684 -38.28 -11.86 41.26
C GLY A 684 -39.06 -13.05 41.81
N LYS A 685 -39.40 -14.05 40.99
CA LYS A 685 -40.10 -15.26 41.39
C LYS A 685 -39.18 -16.48 41.29
N GLU A 686 -39.07 -17.23 42.39
CA GLU A 686 -38.30 -18.47 42.47
C GLU A 686 -39.00 -19.60 41.69
N LEU A 687 -38.28 -20.28 40.79
CA LEU A 687 -38.80 -21.36 39.92
C LEU A 687 -38.24 -22.75 40.26
N SER A 688 -37.05 -22.83 40.87
CA SER A 688 -36.38 -24.10 41.22
C SER A 688 -35.52 -23.96 42.46
#